data_AF-A0A062V909-F1
#
_entry.id   AF-A0A062V909-F1
#
_cell.length_a   1.000
_cell.length_b   1.000
_cell.length_c   1.000
_cell.angle_alpha   90.00
_cell.angle_beta   90.00
_cell.angle_gamma   90.00
#
_symmetry.space_group_name_H-M   'P 1'
#
loop_
_entity.id
_entity.type
_entity.pdbx_description
1 polymer ?
#
loop_
_entity_poly.entity_id
_entity_poly.type
_entity_poly.pdbx_seq_one_letter_code
_entity_poly.pdbx_strand_id
1 'polypeptide(L)'
;MTIHVYGEKASRTHENQMLQIFLERLEDRWSGSSDWVFVVTNAMWSGAEIDLVCILPSAIIVADFKSYGGKLTGTENGPWQADGLLVKGGRKANPYQQLRDNKFSVLGWLQSNGLLSGRNLGHISAGVMFLGRIEDHVELPSKVRSWFYPTDLERCAALLDGLSSPELRIDQREALEIVRKLGVQPIEWASSRPQVRDIQLRSDQQPVDTLLTVHQREALQIVFSYVSSDDLRSCSVLGMTSTGKSRLLSKLAEEVRRAGRKVIVLEPNRRLSDGASGESNSIYAHLYTGSVNAEDEPENREEQKKLKVIPLRTSDDDADCVYLLDDAHLLGNSRFATPDGKQYGSGQLLSDFFDFADLGNTKRKVVFFGDPYQIQRSSSADSVLSGEFQKARGLKHQFLELTQLIDTTGGSAKLANAVKLVSAIATQNFAALELSSDDGFRIVEKNDAAKEILDHFDADPSSVWYLTETHGQANAFTQWLRARLHRKNSLDVVEVGDLLEIYVSPDLRDAFGSRVTMQSGRRTTVAAVGKRATYQQGLNWVKNSPVQFHSIKCEIHSRDEVELELFEEFLSAEKPELDKETAVAESVWRNAIKRDRQQAQSAEGQRLPPAAPDFTYARYGYASTVHHAQGMSQPICYVNCDHAAGRHSEGFFRWLYSALTVADRELVLLNYTQIHPFDAAVWNAGAVIVVADIAVGAGWSFQPNGIASEKDQKRSLPDGLGESKDVLKSAAIWLHVVNAAERLGWRIAKAACHPYQEQYDLSGPRDEKCQLRIAYNAKNVVTAMHVKDPEHWSLLADLACECLASNGYSPEAEALLLAARSRLRQIGWKVVSAAESPYRLAITVARMQHERVSIEINFDKQGLVSSLRPLTCTNLEVVEAIRLVLQ
;
A
#
# COMPACT_ATOMS: atom_id res chain seq x y z
N MET A 1 -20.86 12.50 2.37
CA MET A 1 -21.91 12.51 1.32
C MET A 1 -22.36 13.94 1.13
N THR A 2 -22.44 14.37 -0.12
CA THR A 2 -22.75 15.74 -0.55
C THR A 2 -24.22 15.92 -0.92
N ILE A 3 -24.88 14.83 -1.33
CA ILE A 3 -26.32 14.77 -1.58
C ILE A 3 -26.97 14.10 -0.37
N HIS A 4 -27.80 14.85 0.35
CA HIS A 4 -28.56 14.34 1.48
C HIS A 4 -30.04 14.26 1.12
N VAL A 5 -30.64 13.06 1.15
CA VAL A 5 -32.03 12.85 0.75
C VAL A 5 -32.89 12.55 1.98
N TYR A 6 -34.01 13.25 2.10
CA TYR A 6 -34.96 13.11 3.21
C TYR A 6 -36.40 13.09 2.68
N GLY A 7 -37.31 12.50 3.47
CA GLY A 7 -38.73 12.49 3.16
C GLY A 7 -39.33 11.10 3.09
N GLU A 8 -40.36 10.96 2.26
CA GLU A 8 -41.06 9.69 2.02
C GLU A 8 -40.98 9.29 0.54
N LYS A 9 -41.10 7.99 0.25
CA LYS A 9 -41.22 7.53 -1.14
C LYS A 9 -42.60 7.89 -1.68
N ALA A 10 -42.67 8.35 -2.93
CA ALA A 10 -43.93 8.70 -3.56
C ALA A 10 -44.82 7.46 -3.68
N SER A 11 -46.14 7.67 -3.62
CA SER A 11 -47.12 6.58 -3.79
C SER A 11 -47.15 6.00 -5.21
N ARG A 12 -46.64 6.75 -6.21
CA ARG A 12 -46.64 6.37 -7.62
C ARG A 12 -45.25 5.96 -8.11
N THR A 13 -45.19 4.83 -8.80
CA THR A 13 -43.92 4.26 -9.32
C THR A 13 -43.18 5.20 -10.26
N HIS A 14 -43.88 5.94 -11.13
CA HIS A 14 -43.24 6.86 -12.07
C HIS A 14 -42.60 8.08 -11.38
N GLU A 15 -43.16 8.57 -10.27
CA GLU A 15 -42.58 9.66 -9.47
C GLU A 15 -41.29 9.20 -8.78
N ASN A 16 -41.26 7.98 -8.23
CA ASN A 16 -40.05 7.38 -7.66
C ASN A 16 -38.96 7.14 -8.73
N GLN A 17 -39.34 6.75 -9.95
CA GLN A 17 -38.39 6.60 -11.07
C GLN A 17 -37.80 7.95 -11.48
N MET A 18 -38.60 9.00 -11.57
CA MET A 18 -38.11 10.35 -11.87
C MET A 18 -37.20 10.89 -10.77
N LEU A 19 -37.52 10.62 -9.50
CA LEU A 19 -36.65 10.95 -8.37
C LEU A 19 -35.30 10.24 -8.46
N GLN A 20 -35.30 8.94 -8.80
CA GLN A 20 -34.05 8.19 -8.98
C GLN A 20 -33.19 8.81 -10.10
N ILE A 21 -33.78 9.11 -11.26
CA ILE A 21 -33.07 9.76 -12.38
C ILE A 21 -32.55 11.13 -11.96
N PHE A 22 -33.35 11.91 -11.21
CA PHE A 22 -32.94 13.20 -10.69
C PHE A 22 -31.72 13.10 -9.77
N LEU A 23 -31.72 12.18 -8.80
CA LEU A 23 -30.60 11.97 -7.88
C LEU A 23 -29.33 11.52 -8.62
N GLU A 24 -29.47 10.64 -9.60
CA GLU A 24 -28.36 10.22 -10.47
C GLU A 24 -27.77 11.39 -11.28
N ARG A 25 -28.59 12.38 -11.66
CA ARG A 25 -28.12 13.59 -12.36
C ARG A 25 -27.42 14.58 -11.42
N LEU A 26 -27.82 14.62 -10.15
CA LEU A 26 -27.08 15.40 -9.15
C LEU A 26 -25.71 14.80 -8.85
N GLU A 27 -25.59 13.46 -8.92
CA GLU A 27 -24.32 12.77 -8.70
C GLU A 27 -23.21 13.31 -9.63
N ASP A 28 -23.54 13.66 -10.87
CA ASP A 28 -22.61 14.23 -11.87
C ASP A 28 -21.88 15.50 -11.39
N ARG A 29 -22.51 16.31 -10.51
CA ARG A 29 -21.94 17.59 -10.03
C ARG A 29 -21.58 17.57 -8.54
N TRP A 30 -22.33 16.85 -7.72
CA TRP A 30 -22.16 16.88 -6.27
C TRP A 30 -21.34 15.72 -5.72
N SER A 31 -21.19 14.57 -6.38
CA SER A 31 -20.52 13.38 -5.81
C SER A 31 -19.07 13.62 -5.33
N GLY A 32 -18.31 14.47 -6.04
CA GLY A 32 -16.93 14.85 -5.71
C GLY A 32 -16.74 16.30 -5.22
N SER A 33 -17.82 17.03 -4.93
CA SER A 33 -17.74 18.45 -4.52
C SER A 33 -17.68 18.61 -3.00
N SER A 34 -17.20 19.76 -2.49
CA SER A 34 -17.41 20.16 -1.09
C SER A 34 -18.77 20.83 -0.87
N ASP A 35 -19.48 21.18 -1.95
CA ASP A 35 -20.82 21.73 -1.89
C ASP A 35 -21.82 20.64 -1.48
N TRP A 36 -22.87 21.04 -0.76
CA TRP A 36 -23.91 20.14 -0.32
C TRP A 36 -25.27 20.51 -0.93
N VAL A 37 -26.13 19.52 -1.05
CA VAL A 37 -27.54 19.69 -1.42
C VAL A 37 -28.41 18.80 -0.55
N PHE A 38 -29.44 19.39 0.07
CA PHE A 38 -30.48 18.64 0.76
C PHE A 38 -31.69 18.54 -0.16
N VAL A 39 -32.09 17.31 -0.45
CA VAL A 39 -33.24 16.97 -1.27
C VAL A 39 -34.33 16.45 -0.34
N VAL A 40 -35.38 17.23 -0.16
CA VAL A 40 -36.55 16.87 0.66
C VAL A 40 -37.68 16.49 -0.27
N THR A 41 -38.18 15.26 -0.15
CA THR A 41 -39.16 14.66 -1.08
C THR A 41 -40.46 14.32 -0.36
N ASN A 42 -41.60 14.51 -1.03
CA ASN A 42 -42.94 14.16 -0.54
C ASN A 42 -43.16 14.56 0.94
N ALA A 43 -42.93 15.83 1.26
CA ALA A 43 -42.98 16.34 2.62
C ALA A 43 -44.12 17.35 2.80
N MET A 44 -44.63 17.46 4.03
CA MET A 44 -45.70 18.39 4.39
C MET A 44 -45.16 19.76 4.79
N TRP A 45 -45.49 20.78 4.00
CA TRP A 45 -45.13 22.18 4.24
C TRP A 45 -46.40 23.02 4.40
N SER A 46 -46.65 23.55 5.59
CA SER A 46 -47.87 24.34 5.90
C SER A 46 -49.19 23.67 5.50
N GLY A 47 -49.26 22.33 5.61
CA GLY A 47 -50.45 21.55 5.23
C GLY A 47 -50.55 21.22 3.73
N ALA A 48 -49.58 21.62 2.91
CA ALA A 48 -49.46 21.18 1.52
C ALA A 48 -48.38 20.10 1.38
N GLU A 49 -48.72 18.99 0.72
CA GLU A 49 -47.74 17.98 0.33
C GLU A 49 -46.97 18.48 -0.89
N ILE A 50 -45.63 18.49 -0.79
CA ILE A 50 -44.74 18.99 -1.83
C ILE A 50 -43.78 17.88 -2.26
N ASP A 51 -43.79 17.59 -3.55
CA ASP A 51 -43.04 16.52 -4.19
C ASP A 51 -41.52 16.67 -4.00
N LEU A 52 -40.99 17.88 -4.20
CA LEU A 52 -39.55 18.15 -4.12
C LEU A 52 -39.24 19.54 -3.59
N VAL A 53 -38.33 19.63 -2.63
CA VAL A 53 -37.66 20.87 -2.21
C VAL A 53 -36.16 20.60 -2.14
N CYS A 54 -35.37 21.38 -2.89
CA CYS A 54 -33.91 21.35 -2.79
C CYS A 54 -33.41 22.57 -2.03
N ILE A 55 -32.54 22.34 -1.06
CA ILE A 55 -31.88 23.38 -0.25
C ILE A 55 -30.39 23.31 -0.57
N LEU A 56 -29.86 24.44 -1.04
CA LEU A 56 -28.47 24.66 -1.44
C LEU A 56 -27.87 25.81 -0.59
N PRO A 57 -26.54 25.98 -0.57
CA PRO A 57 -25.89 27.07 0.19
C PRO A 57 -26.37 28.48 -0.17
N SER A 58 -26.86 28.68 -1.39
CA SER A 58 -27.27 29.99 -1.93
C SER A 58 -28.69 30.02 -2.51
N ALA A 59 -29.46 28.96 -2.37
CA ALA A 59 -30.80 28.85 -2.97
C ALA A 59 -31.70 27.82 -2.27
N ILE A 60 -33.01 28.07 -2.33
CA ILE A 60 -34.04 27.05 -2.10
C ILE A 60 -34.91 27.01 -3.35
N ILE A 61 -35.17 25.82 -3.85
CA ILE A 61 -36.08 25.62 -4.98
C ILE A 61 -37.15 24.60 -4.64
N VAL A 62 -38.39 24.95 -4.96
CA VAL A 62 -39.55 24.07 -4.86
C VAL A 62 -39.85 23.50 -6.24
N ALA A 63 -39.96 22.18 -6.36
CA ALA A 63 -40.07 21.54 -7.65
C ALA A 63 -41.12 20.44 -7.70
N ASP A 64 -41.52 20.12 -8.92
CA ASP A 64 -42.56 19.14 -9.25
C ASP A 64 -42.15 18.39 -10.54
N PHE A 65 -42.38 17.09 -10.58
CA PHE A 65 -41.98 16.23 -11.70
C PHE A 65 -43.13 16.05 -12.71
N LYS A 66 -42.77 16.02 -13.99
CA LYS A 66 -43.74 15.84 -15.10
C LYS A 66 -43.19 14.91 -16.17
N SER A 67 -43.93 13.86 -16.49
CA SER A 67 -43.53 12.82 -17.45
C SER A 67 -43.76 13.20 -18.93
N TYR A 68 -43.43 14.43 -19.33
CA TYR A 68 -43.59 14.92 -20.71
C TYR A 68 -42.23 15.36 -21.28
N GLY A 69 -42.17 15.57 -22.59
CA GLY A 69 -41.04 16.17 -23.31
C GLY A 69 -41.53 16.88 -24.57
N GLY A 70 -40.64 17.54 -25.29
CA GLY A 70 -40.95 18.24 -26.54
C GLY A 70 -41.20 19.73 -26.36
N LYS A 71 -41.97 20.32 -27.28
CA LYS A 71 -42.23 21.76 -27.32
C LYS A 71 -43.26 22.17 -26.27
N LEU A 72 -42.82 22.90 -25.24
CA LEU A 72 -43.66 23.37 -24.16
C LEU A 72 -44.24 24.75 -24.51
N THR A 73 -45.57 24.86 -24.55
CA THR A 73 -46.30 26.11 -24.82
C THR A 73 -47.37 26.34 -23.77
N GLY A 74 -47.71 27.60 -23.52
CA GLY A 74 -48.72 27.96 -22.54
C GLY A 74 -48.59 29.41 -22.10
N THR A 75 -49.50 29.85 -21.24
CA THR A 75 -49.47 31.19 -20.63
C THR A 75 -49.66 31.08 -19.11
N GLU A 76 -49.47 32.18 -18.38
CA GLU A 76 -49.60 32.22 -16.92
C GLU A 76 -50.97 31.71 -16.42
N ASN A 77 -52.04 32.13 -17.09
CA ASN A 77 -53.44 31.81 -16.72
C ASN A 77 -54.10 30.81 -17.69
N GLY A 78 -53.38 30.37 -18.72
CA GLY A 78 -53.85 29.41 -19.72
C GLY A 78 -53.35 27.98 -19.50
N PRO A 79 -53.90 27.01 -20.24
CA PRO A 79 -53.43 25.62 -20.19
C PRO A 79 -52.01 25.52 -20.75
N TRP A 80 -51.22 24.61 -20.18
CA TRP A 80 -49.90 24.28 -20.72
C TRP A 80 -50.01 23.02 -21.57
N GLN A 81 -49.22 22.95 -22.63
CA GLN A 81 -49.15 21.81 -23.53
C GLN A 81 -47.69 21.48 -23.85
N ALA A 82 -47.36 20.19 -23.87
CA ALA A 82 -46.09 19.65 -24.37
C ALA A 82 -46.42 18.78 -25.60
N ASP A 83 -45.94 19.17 -26.78
CA ASP A 83 -46.28 18.53 -28.08
C ASP A 83 -47.79 18.28 -28.28
N GLY A 84 -48.61 19.27 -27.86
CA GLY A 84 -50.07 19.21 -27.97
C GLY A 84 -50.78 18.43 -26.86
N LEU A 85 -50.05 17.78 -25.94
CA LEU A 85 -50.62 17.11 -24.78
C LEU A 85 -50.72 18.06 -23.58
N LEU A 86 -51.88 18.10 -22.93
CA LEU A 86 -52.15 18.98 -21.79
C LEU A 86 -51.29 18.61 -20.56
N VAL A 87 -50.48 19.55 -20.08
CA VAL A 87 -49.68 19.42 -18.86
C VAL A 87 -50.43 20.07 -17.69
N LYS A 88 -50.94 19.25 -16.77
CA LYS A 88 -51.69 19.71 -15.58
C LYS A 88 -50.77 19.91 -14.38
N GLY A 89 -51.10 20.89 -13.53
CA GLY A 89 -50.47 21.10 -12.21
C GLY A 89 -51.34 20.54 -11.08
N GLY A 90 -51.49 19.21 -11.01
CA GLY A 90 -52.35 18.57 -10.01
C GLY A 90 -53.80 19.04 -10.10
N ARG A 91 -54.28 19.75 -9.07
CA ARG A 91 -55.64 20.36 -9.04
C ARG A 91 -55.71 21.74 -9.71
N LYS A 92 -54.59 22.29 -10.18
CA LYS A 92 -54.50 23.59 -10.85
C LYS A 92 -54.53 23.45 -12.37
N ALA A 93 -54.78 24.56 -13.05
CA ALA A 93 -54.87 24.60 -14.50
C ALA A 93 -53.53 24.30 -15.20
N ASN A 94 -52.41 24.70 -14.58
CA ASN A 94 -51.06 24.47 -15.10
C ASN A 94 -50.04 24.28 -13.94
N PRO A 95 -48.84 23.74 -14.23
CA PRO A 95 -47.78 23.54 -13.24
C PRO A 95 -47.30 24.83 -12.55
N TYR A 96 -47.28 25.96 -13.28
CA TYR A 96 -46.88 27.25 -12.72
C TYR A 96 -47.74 27.65 -11.51
N GLN A 97 -49.06 27.56 -11.63
CA GLN A 97 -49.98 27.92 -10.55
C GLN A 97 -49.81 27.00 -9.33
N GLN A 98 -49.57 25.70 -9.53
CA GLN A 98 -49.33 24.77 -8.44
C GLN A 98 -48.04 25.11 -7.70
N LEU A 99 -46.94 25.28 -8.44
CA LEU A 99 -45.64 25.56 -7.86
C LEU A 99 -45.53 26.95 -7.23
N ARG A 100 -46.28 27.94 -7.74
CA ARG A 100 -46.43 29.24 -7.08
C ARG A 100 -47.02 29.07 -5.68
N ASP A 101 -48.09 28.30 -5.55
CA ASP A 101 -48.73 28.04 -4.27
C ASP A 101 -47.79 27.23 -3.35
N ASN A 102 -47.12 26.20 -3.88
CA ASN A 102 -46.12 25.42 -3.13
C ASN A 102 -44.96 26.27 -2.62
N LYS A 103 -44.45 27.20 -3.44
CA LYS A 103 -43.43 28.18 -3.03
C LYS A 103 -43.88 28.98 -1.81
N PHE A 104 -45.12 29.49 -1.82
CA PHE A 104 -45.65 30.25 -0.68
C PHE A 104 -45.91 29.38 0.55
N SER A 105 -46.25 28.10 0.38
CA SER A 105 -46.37 27.14 1.48
C SER A 105 -45.03 26.90 2.18
N VAL A 106 -43.93 26.72 1.43
CA VAL A 106 -42.56 26.58 1.97
C VAL A 106 -42.13 27.87 2.67
N LEU A 107 -42.37 29.02 2.02
CA LEU A 107 -42.04 30.33 2.59
C LEU A 107 -42.77 30.56 3.92
N GLY A 108 -44.09 30.35 3.96
CA GLY A 108 -44.89 30.52 5.17
C GLY A 108 -44.50 29.53 6.27
N TRP A 109 -44.11 28.31 5.90
CA TRP A 109 -43.64 27.32 6.86
C TRP A 109 -42.32 27.77 7.52
N LEU A 110 -41.35 28.22 6.72
CA LEU A 110 -40.07 28.72 7.23
C LEU A 110 -40.27 29.92 8.17
N GLN A 111 -41.14 30.87 7.79
CA GLN A 111 -41.46 32.03 8.61
C GLN A 111 -42.13 31.66 9.94
N SER A 112 -43.14 30.79 9.91
CA SER A 112 -43.86 30.37 11.12
C SER A 112 -42.99 29.59 12.11
N ASN A 113 -41.91 28.96 11.63
CA ASN A 113 -40.94 28.22 12.44
C ASN A 113 -39.69 29.04 12.84
N GLY A 114 -39.66 30.34 12.52
CA GLY A 114 -38.55 31.24 12.82
C GLY A 114 -37.24 30.91 12.10
N LEU A 115 -37.31 30.12 11.02
CA LEU A 115 -36.13 29.65 10.28
C LEU A 115 -35.69 30.68 9.24
N LEU A 116 -34.38 30.81 9.04
CA LEU A 116 -33.77 31.76 8.10
C LEU A 116 -34.21 33.22 8.34
N SER A 117 -34.39 33.58 9.62
CA SER A 117 -34.84 34.90 10.05
C SER A 117 -33.89 36.00 9.56
N GLY A 118 -34.46 37.09 9.02
CA GLY A 118 -33.69 38.22 8.46
C GLY A 118 -33.26 38.06 7.01
N ARG A 119 -33.59 36.94 6.34
CA ARG A 119 -33.32 36.72 4.91
C ARG A 119 -34.56 36.95 4.06
N ASN A 120 -34.38 37.38 2.82
CA ASN A 120 -35.50 37.62 1.91
C ASN A 120 -35.97 36.30 1.27
N LEU A 121 -36.90 35.62 1.93
CA LEU A 121 -37.50 34.37 1.45
C LEU A 121 -38.28 34.51 0.13
N GLY A 122 -38.53 35.73 -0.36
CA GLY A 122 -39.09 35.95 -1.70
C GLY A 122 -38.23 35.37 -2.84
N HIS A 123 -36.92 35.18 -2.58
CA HIS A 123 -35.95 34.58 -3.50
C HIS A 123 -36.02 33.04 -3.59
N ILE A 124 -36.94 32.39 -2.86
CA ILE A 124 -37.21 30.96 -3.08
C ILE A 124 -37.65 30.78 -4.54
N SER A 125 -36.97 29.88 -5.26
CA SER A 125 -37.26 29.59 -6.66
C SER A 125 -38.27 28.46 -6.78
N ALA A 126 -38.84 28.31 -7.97
CA ALA A 126 -39.70 27.18 -8.29
C ALA A 126 -39.33 26.61 -9.66
N GLY A 127 -39.44 25.29 -9.84
CA GLY A 127 -39.11 24.64 -11.10
C GLY A 127 -39.96 23.43 -11.43
N VAL A 128 -40.35 23.29 -12.70
CA VAL A 128 -41.01 22.07 -13.20
C VAL A 128 -39.96 21.23 -13.88
N MET A 129 -39.80 19.99 -13.42
CA MET A 129 -38.76 19.07 -13.87
C MET A 129 -39.39 18.02 -14.79
N PHE A 130 -39.15 18.15 -16.11
CA PHE A 130 -39.70 17.25 -17.12
C PHE A 130 -38.81 16.02 -17.36
N LEU A 131 -39.42 14.84 -17.51
CA LEU A 131 -38.69 13.59 -17.79
C LEU A 131 -38.00 13.63 -19.17
N GLY A 132 -38.69 14.13 -20.19
CA GLY A 132 -38.13 14.33 -21.52
C GLY A 132 -37.60 15.76 -21.69
N ARG A 133 -36.65 15.94 -22.61
CA ARG A 133 -36.10 17.25 -22.98
C ARG A 133 -37.20 18.22 -23.38
N ILE A 134 -37.16 19.45 -22.89
CA ILE A 134 -38.15 20.48 -23.22
C ILE A 134 -37.57 21.67 -24.00
N GLU A 135 -38.36 22.16 -24.95
CA GLU A 135 -38.14 23.45 -25.59
C GLU A 135 -39.17 24.44 -25.02
N ASP A 136 -38.72 25.35 -24.16
CA ASP A 136 -39.59 26.27 -23.44
C ASP A 136 -40.01 27.46 -24.31
N HIS A 137 -41.28 27.45 -24.71
CA HIS A 137 -41.98 28.53 -25.40
C HIS A 137 -43.18 29.05 -24.58
N VAL A 138 -43.16 28.89 -23.26
CA VAL A 138 -44.24 29.38 -22.39
C VAL A 138 -44.15 30.90 -22.28
N GLU A 139 -45.26 31.60 -22.55
CA GLU A 139 -45.33 33.05 -22.40
C GLU A 139 -45.57 33.42 -20.93
N LEU A 140 -44.49 33.76 -20.23
CA LEU A 140 -44.52 34.21 -18.83
C LEU A 140 -43.92 35.62 -18.70
N PRO A 141 -44.47 36.49 -17.83
CA PRO A 141 -43.88 37.80 -17.54
C PRO A 141 -42.44 37.69 -17.04
N SER A 142 -41.61 38.71 -17.32
CA SER A 142 -40.21 38.75 -16.87
C SER A 142 -40.04 38.60 -15.35
N LYS A 143 -40.97 39.16 -14.57
CA LYS A 143 -41.00 39.01 -13.09
C LYS A 143 -41.28 37.58 -12.63
N VAL A 144 -41.94 36.76 -13.44
CA VAL A 144 -42.15 35.33 -13.14
C VAL A 144 -40.92 34.54 -13.52
N ARG A 145 -40.35 34.84 -14.70
CA ARG A 145 -39.13 34.20 -15.21
C ARG A 145 -37.90 34.38 -14.30
N SER A 146 -37.90 35.36 -13.41
CA SER A 146 -36.81 35.59 -12.45
C SER A 146 -36.77 34.62 -11.28
N TRP A 147 -37.81 33.81 -11.07
CA TRP A 147 -37.86 32.82 -9.98
C TRP A 147 -38.52 31.50 -10.37
N PHE A 148 -39.04 31.37 -11.59
CA PHE A 148 -39.75 30.19 -12.07
C PHE A 148 -39.08 29.61 -13.32
N TYR A 149 -38.72 28.32 -13.27
CA TYR A 149 -37.88 27.66 -14.27
C TYR A 149 -38.49 26.33 -14.77
N PRO A 150 -39.10 26.29 -15.96
CA PRO A 150 -39.30 25.03 -16.67
C PRO A 150 -37.94 24.45 -17.07
N THR A 151 -37.68 23.20 -16.73
CA THR A 151 -36.46 22.49 -17.14
C THR A 151 -36.73 21.00 -17.31
N ASP A 152 -35.74 20.26 -17.77
CA ASP A 152 -35.79 18.81 -17.88
C ASP A 152 -34.76 18.15 -16.95
N LEU A 153 -34.90 16.84 -16.74
CA LEU A 153 -33.98 16.05 -15.92
C LEU A 153 -32.56 16.00 -16.49
N GLU A 154 -32.36 16.30 -17.77
CA GLU A 154 -31.02 16.35 -18.38
C GLU A 154 -30.28 17.63 -17.97
N ARG A 155 -31.00 18.75 -17.83
CA ARG A 155 -30.43 20.08 -17.50
C ARG A 155 -30.64 20.50 -16.06
N CYS A 156 -31.33 19.71 -15.24
CA CYS A 156 -31.69 20.10 -13.87
C CYS A 156 -30.49 20.36 -12.96
N ALA A 157 -29.42 19.57 -13.07
CA ALA A 157 -28.21 19.78 -12.27
C ALA A 157 -27.54 21.12 -12.59
N ALA A 158 -27.41 21.46 -13.88
CA ALA A 158 -26.87 22.75 -14.31
C ALA A 158 -27.74 23.94 -13.88
N LEU A 159 -29.07 23.78 -13.91
CA LEU A 159 -29.98 24.80 -13.36
C LEU A 159 -29.70 25.01 -11.87
N LEU A 160 -29.66 23.94 -11.08
CA LEU A 160 -29.45 24.02 -9.63
C LEU A 160 -28.10 24.63 -9.26
N ASP A 161 -27.04 24.30 -9.99
CA ASP A 161 -25.69 24.86 -9.78
C ASP A 161 -25.63 26.35 -10.16
N GLY A 162 -26.41 26.77 -11.17
CA GLY A 162 -26.53 28.16 -11.58
C GLY A 162 -27.43 29.03 -10.67
N LEU A 163 -28.21 28.44 -9.76
CA LEU A 163 -29.05 29.20 -8.84
C LEU A 163 -28.20 29.84 -7.74
N SER A 164 -28.16 31.17 -7.73
CA SER A 164 -27.48 31.92 -6.69
C SER A 164 -28.28 33.16 -6.31
N SER A 165 -28.56 33.30 -5.02
CA SER A 165 -29.14 34.49 -4.45
C SER A 165 -28.29 34.95 -3.26
N PRO A 166 -27.67 36.14 -3.31
CA PRO A 166 -26.93 36.67 -2.16
C PRO A 166 -27.85 36.96 -0.97
N GLU A 167 -29.15 37.11 -1.21
CA GLU A 167 -30.20 37.34 -0.21
C GLU A 167 -30.67 36.05 0.51
N LEU A 168 -30.22 34.87 0.05
CA LEU A 168 -30.54 33.55 0.62
C LEU A 168 -29.28 32.69 0.78
N ARG A 169 -28.35 33.12 1.62
CA ARG A 169 -27.26 32.24 2.10
C ARG A 169 -27.79 31.31 3.18
N ILE A 170 -27.43 30.03 3.13
CA ILE A 170 -27.90 29.00 4.05
C ILE A 170 -26.69 28.17 4.45
N ASP A 171 -26.46 28.03 5.76
CA ASP A 171 -25.42 27.15 6.26
C ASP A 171 -25.95 25.71 6.37
N GLN A 172 -25.04 24.72 6.27
CA GLN A 172 -25.41 23.30 6.32
C GLN A 172 -26.17 22.93 7.61
N ARG A 173 -25.82 23.59 8.73
CA ARG A 173 -26.49 23.41 10.02
C ARG A 173 -27.94 23.90 10.00
N GLU A 174 -28.23 24.97 9.28
CA GLU A 174 -29.58 25.51 9.12
C GLU A 174 -30.41 24.62 8.19
N ALA A 175 -29.81 24.09 7.11
CA ALA A 175 -30.45 23.11 6.25
C ALA A 175 -30.83 21.84 7.04
N LEU A 176 -29.95 21.37 7.91
CA LEU A 176 -30.23 20.24 8.81
C LEU A 176 -31.33 20.59 9.84
N GLU A 177 -31.38 21.82 10.34
CA GLU A 177 -32.44 22.28 11.25
C GLU A 177 -33.81 22.28 10.55
N ILE A 178 -33.88 22.72 9.29
CA ILE A 178 -35.10 22.68 8.47
C ILE A 178 -35.61 21.24 8.39
N VAL A 179 -34.76 20.30 7.99
CA VAL A 179 -35.10 18.87 7.87
C VAL A 179 -35.54 18.29 9.22
N ARG A 180 -34.82 18.63 10.31
CA ARG A 180 -35.16 18.17 11.66
C ARG A 180 -36.52 18.68 12.12
N LYS A 181 -36.86 19.94 11.85
CA LYS A 181 -38.17 20.53 12.22
C LYS A 181 -39.31 20.01 11.35
N LEU A 182 -39.05 19.63 10.10
CA LEU A 182 -40.04 18.95 9.26
C LEU A 182 -40.38 17.54 9.77
N GLY A 183 -39.48 16.92 10.56
CA GLY A 183 -39.68 15.56 11.08
C GLY A 183 -39.52 14.46 10.03
N VAL A 184 -38.95 14.79 8.87
CA VAL A 184 -38.72 13.85 7.77
C VAL A 184 -37.51 12.94 8.04
N GLN A 185 -37.58 11.69 7.58
CA GLN A 185 -36.53 10.69 7.78
C GLN A 185 -35.52 10.69 6.62
N PRO A 186 -34.26 10.29 6.85
CA PRO A 186 -33.30 10.10 5.76
C PRO A 186 -33.73 8.94 4.85
N ILE A 187 -33.62 9.14 3.54
CA ILE A 187 -33.84 8.10 2.53
C ILE A 187 -32.48 7.56 2.10
N GLU A 188 -32.22 6.29 2.36
CA GLU A 188 -31.08 5.60 1.75
C GLU A 188 -31.36 5.42 0.26
N TRP A 189 -30.45 5.95 -0.56
CA TRP A 189 -30.46 5.76 -2.00
C TRP A 189 -29.10 5.25 -2.45
N ALA A 190 -29.11 4.44 -3.49
CA ALA A 190 -27.90 3.94 -4.14
C ALA A 190 -28.01 4.28 -5.63
N SER A 191 -26.91 4.77 -6.21
CA SER A 191 -26.83 4.99 -7.65
C SER A 191 -26.94 3.66 -8.39
N SER A 192 -27.77 3.61 -9.43
CA SER A 192 -27.86 2.44 -10.31
C SER A 192 -26.78 2.44 -11.40
N ARG A 193 -26.01 3.53 -11.49
CA ARG A 193 -24.91 3.65 -12.45
C ARG A 193 -23.77 2.72 -12.05
N PRO A 194 -23.10 2.05 -13.01
CA PRO A 194 -21.84 1.37 -12.73
C PRO A 194 -20.89 2.37 -12.10
N GLN A 195 -20.24 2.03 -10.99
CA GLN A 195 -19.22 2.88 -10.40
C GLN A 195 -18.07 3.03 -11.40
N VAL A 196 -18.09 4.11 -12.18
CA VAL A 196 -16.92 4.60 -12.88
C VAL A 196 -16.12 5.34 -11.82
N ARG A 197 -15.14 4.64 -11.24
CA ARG A 197 -14.19 5.27 -10.32
C ARG A 197 -13.27 6.12 -11.16
N ASP A 198 -13.34 7.44 -10.98
CA ASP A 198 -12.28 8.32 -11.44
C ASP A 198 -10.96 7.83 -10.85
N ILE A 199 -10.01 7.57 -11.74
CA ILE A 199 -8.67 7.25 -11.35
C ILE A 199 -7.93 8.58 -11.30
N GLN A 200 -7.90 9.23 -10.12
CA GLN A 200 -6.83 10.17 -9.78
C GLN A 200 -6.78 10.58 -8.30
N LEU A 201 -5.53 10.58 -7.81
CA LEU A 201 -4.93 11.37 -6.73
C LEU A 201 -5.78 11.65 -5.49
N ARG A 202 -5.42 10.94 -4.41
CA ARG A 202 -5.71 11.24 -2.99
C ARG A 202 -6.78 12.31 -2.81
N SER A 203 -8.03 11.87 -2.73
CA SER A 203 -9.01 12.62 -1.96
C SER A 203 -8.44 12.75 -0.55
N ASP A 204 -8.32 13.99 -0.06
CA ASP A 204 -8.21 14.31 1.36
C ASP A 204 -9.41 13.67 2.08
N GLN A 205 -9.30 12.39 2.40
CA GLN A 205 -10.07 11.81 3.47
C GLN A 205 -9.48 12.45 4.72
N GLN A 206 -10.13 13.52 5.20
CA GLN A 206 -10.02 13.88 6.61
C GLN A 206 -10.11 12.57 7.40
N PRO A 207 -9.13 12.25 8.25
CA PRO A 207 -9.14 11.00 8.97
C PRO A 207 -10.45 10.94 9.73
N VAL A 208 -11.30 9.98 9.37
CA VAL A 208 -12.41 9.56 10.21
C VAL A 208 -11.79 9.36 11.59
N ASP A 209 -12.24 10.14 12.58
CA ASP A 209 -11.74 10.13 13.95
C ASP A 209 -12.09 8.76 14.56
N THR A 210 -11.30 7.77 14.17
CA THR A 210 -11.39 6.40 14.63
C THR A 210 -10.78 6.39 16.03
N LEU A 211 -11.24 5.48 16.89
CA LEU A 211 -10.73 5.30 18.26
C LEU A 211 -9.41 4.53 18.29
N LEU A 212 -8.38 5.03 18.99
CA LEU A 212 -7.09 4.33 19.15
C LEU A 212 -7.31 2.95 19.77
N THR A 213 -6.53 1.94 19.35
CA THR A 213 -6.55 0.63 20.01
C THR A 213 -6.05 0.73 21.46
N VAL A 214 -6.24 -0.31 22.27
CA VAL A 214 -5.66 -0.36 23.63
C VAL A 214 -4.14 -0.20 23.56
N HIS A 215 -3.47 -0.98 22.70
CA HIS A 215 -2.03 -0.90 22.50
C HIS A 215 -1.57 0.49 22.03
N GLN A 216 -2.31 1.14 21.12
CA GLN A 216 -1.97 2.49 20.67
C GLN A 216 -2.16 3.55 21.76
N ARG A 217 -3.12 3.38 22.68
CA ARG A 217 -3.29 4.28 23.84
C ARG A 217 -2.15 4.12 24.84
N GLU A 218 -1.75 2.90 25.13
CA GLU A 218 -0.58 2.61 25.97
C GLU A 218 0.70 3.17 25.33
N ALA A 219 0.89 2.94 24.03
CA ALA A 219 1.99 3.48 23.26
C ALA A 219 2.02 5.03 23.33
N LEU A 220 0.87 5.69 23.13
CA LEU A 220 0.76 7.14 23.24
C LEU A 220 1.17 7.64 24.63
N GLN A 221 0.74 6.96 25.70
CA GLN A 221 1.14 7.31 27.06
C GLN A 221 2.65 7.17 27.28
N ILE A 222 3.25 6.08 26.79
CA ILE A 222 4.71 5.86 26.88
C ILE A 222 5.46 6.97 26.15
N VAL A 223 5.12 7.25 24.88
CA VAL A 223 5.82 8.30 24.12
C VAL A 223 5.58 9.68 24.71
N PHE A 224 4.37 9.97 25.22
CA PHE A 224 4.09 11.24 25.87
C PHE A 224 4.91 11.39 27.17
N SER A 225 5.04 10.33 27.97
CA SER A 225 5.92 10.34 29.16
C SER A 225 7.39 10.59 28.80
N TYR A 226 7.85 10.05 27.67
CA TYR A 226 9.17 10.36 27.10
C TYR A 226 9.28 11.85 26.76
N VAL A 227 8.27 12.40 26.07
CA VAL A 227 8.24 13.82 25.72
C VAL A 227 8.26 14.69 26.97
N SER A 228 7.72 14.23 28.11
CA SER A 228 7.77 14.95 29.39
C SER A 228 9.04 14.72 30.23
N SER A 229 9.90 13.74 29.90
CA SER A 229 11.07 13.35 30.72
C SER A 229 12.30 14.29 30.59
N ASP A 230 12.91 14.74 31.67
CA ASP A 230 14.08 15.61 31.56
C ASP A 230 15.37 14.90 31.09
N ASP A 231 15.44 13.57 31.16
CA ASP A 231 16.67 12.80 30.89
C ASP A 231 16.78 12.24 29.47
N LEU A 232 15.67 12.17 28.73
CA LEU A 232 15.62 11.55 27.40
C LEU A 232 15.50 12.62 26.31
N ARG A 233 16.26 12.45 25.22
CA ARG A 233 16.30 13.40 24.09
C ARG A 233 15.94 12.76 22.75
N SER A 234 15.94 11.44 22.65
CA SER A 234 15.59 10.73 21.42
C SER A 234 14.75 9.47 21.71
N CYS A 235 13.75 9.22 20.90
CA CYS A 235 12.92 8.01 20.94
C CYS A 235 12.63 7.49 19.52
N SER A 236 12.56 6.17 19.34
CA SER A 236 12.06 5.53 18.13
C SER A 236 10.77 4.77 18.41
N VAL A 237 9.75 5.02 17.59
CA VAL A 237 8.51 4.26 17.51
C VAL A 237 8.59 3.37 16.27
N LEU A 238 8.76 2.08 16.51
CA LEU A 238 8.99 1.07 15.49
C LEU A 238 7.72 0.27 15.23
N GLY A 239 7.54 -0.22 14.03
CA GLY A 239 6.47 -1.18 13.73
C GLY A 239 6.33 -1.41 12.24
N MET A 240 5.78 -2.55 11.86
CA MET A 240 5.51 -2.85 10.45
C MET A 240 4.34 -1.99 9.90
N THR A 241 4.04 -2.12 8.62
CA THR A 241 2.84 -1.51 8.01
C THR A 241 1.58 -1.97 8.74
N SER A 242 0.53 -1.15 8.74
CA SER A 242 -0.76 -1.45 9.41
C SER A 242 -0.70 -1.61 10.94
N THR A 243 0.36 -1.14 11.61
CA THR A 243 0.42 -1.00 13.09
C THR A 243 -0.07 0.38 13.58
N GLY A 244 -0.33 1.30 12.64
CA GLY A 244 -0.90 2.62 12.89
C GLY A 244 0.10 3.68 13.41
N LYS A 245 1.36 3.63 12.96
CA LYS A 245 2.41 4.63 13.26
C LYS A 245 1.99 6.06 12.94
N SER A 246 1.55 6.35 11.72
CA SER A 246 1.16 7.71 11.30
C SER A 246 -0.01 8.26 12.13
N ARG A 247 -0.95 7.40 12.51
CA ARG A 247 -2.04 7.76 13.42
C ARG A 247 -1.55 8.11 14.83
N LEU A 248 -0.59 7.35 15.36
CA LEU A 248 0.03 7.63 16.65
C LEU A 248 0.84 8.94 16.59
N LEU A 249 1.53 9.22 15.48
CA LEU A 249 2.21 10.49 15.23
C LEU A 249 1.24 11.67 15.30
N SER A 250 0.10 11.60 14.59
CA SER A 250 -0.90 12.68 14.61
C SER A 250 -1.44 12.94 16.03
N LYS A 251 -1.80 11.88 16.77
CA LYS A 251 -2.30 12.04 18.15
C LYS A 251 -1.22 12.52 19.11
N LEU A 252 0.02 12.08 18.97
CA LEU A 252 1.14 12.63 19.75
C LEU A 252 1.35 14.12 19.46
N ALA A 253 1.28 14.54 18.18
CA ALA A 253 1.38 15.95 17.81
C ALA A 253 0.27 16.79 18.47
N GLU A 254 -0.96 16.29 18.54
CA GLU A 254 -2.07 16.94 19.26
C GLU A 254 -1.78 17.07 20.77
N GLU A 255 -1.34 15.99 21.43
CA GLU A 255 -1.05 16.00 22.87
C GLU A 255 0.11 16.93 23.24
N VAL A 256 1.17 16.97 22.43
CA VAL A 256 2.31 17.86 22.66
C VAL A 256 1.93 19.33 22.48
N ARG A 257 1.11 19.66 21.47
CA ARG A 257 0.55 21.01 21.31
C ARG A 257 -0.36 21.38 22.50
N ARG A 258 -1.18 20.44 22.99
CA ARG A 258 -2.02 20.65 24.18
C ARG A 258 -1.20 20.89 25.44
N ALA A 259 -0.02 20.30 25.53
CA ALA A 259 0.94 20.55 26.60
C ALA A 259 1.71 21.89 26.46
N GLY A 260 1.38 22.71 25.45
CA GLY A 260 1.96 24.04 25.25
C GLY A 260 3.33 24.06 24.56
N ARG A 261 3.75 22.94 23.94
CA ARG A 261 5.05 22.85 23.25
C ARG A 261 4.86 22.85 21.74
N LYS A 262 5.80 23.50 21.04
CA LYS A 262 5.83 23.50 19.56
C LYS A 262 6.18 22.11 19.03
N VAL A 263 5.39 21.63 18.07
CA VAL A 263 5.63 20.38 17.35
C VAL A 263 6.07 20.70 15.93
N ILE A 264 7.14 20.06 15.48
CA ILE A 264 7.66 20.18 14.13
C ILE A 264 7.65 18.79 13.51
N VAL A 265 6.74 18.55 12.55
CA VAL A 265 6.65 17.28 11.82
C VAL A 265 7.52 17.37 10.58
N LEU A 266 8.44 16.42 10.42
CA LEU A 266 9.37 16.38 9.31
C LEU A 266 9.29 15.05 8.56
N GLU A 267 9.36 15.13 7.24
CA GLU A 267 9.45 13.98 6.35
C GLU A 267 10.87 13.85 5.75
N PRO A 268 11.29 12.64 5.33
CA PRO A 268 12.63 12.42 4.80
C PRO A 268 12.99 13.26 3.57
N ASN A 269 12.00 13.64 2.76
CA ASN A 269 12.18 14.44 1.55
C ASN A 269 10.87 15.14 1.14
N ARG A 270 10.96 16.04 0.16
CA ARG A 270 9.82 16.86 -0.28
C ARG A 270 8.69 16.03 -0.89
N ARG A 271 9.03 14.96 -1.59
CA ARG A 271 8.04 14.07 -2.21
C ARG A 271 7.13 13.40 -1.18
N LEU A 272 7.67 13.05 -0.01
CA LEU A 272 6.88 12.49 1.09
C LEU A 272 6.12 13.57 1.87
N SER A 273 6.71 14.75 2.10
CA SER A 273 6.00 15.87 2.75
C SER A 273 4.80 16.36 1.93
N ASP A 274 4.95 16.46 0.62
CA ASP A 274 3.87 16.87 -0.28
C ASP A 274 2.72 15.83 -0.31
N GLY A 275 3.00 14.60 0.13
CA GLY A 275 2.03 13.53 0.30
C GLY A 275 1.55 13.30 1.73
N ALA A 276 2.04 14.02 2.73
CA ALA A 276 1.59 13.79 4.10
C ALA A 276 0.17 14.31 4.29
N SER A 277 -0.65 13.61 5.09
CA SER A 277 -2.04 14.01 5.37
C SER A 277 -2.18 15.18 6.37
N GLY A 278 -1.06 15.80 6.77
CA GLY A 278 -1.03 16.89 7.75
C GLY A 278 0.11 17.86 7.48
N GLU A 279 0.14 18.97 8.21
CA GLU A 279 1.21 19.97 8.11
C GLU A 279 2.57 19.36 8.45
N SER A 280 3.37 19.09 7.42
CA SER A 280 4.73 18.57 7.52
C SER A 280 5.61 19.28 6.51
N ASN A 281 6.91 19.36 6.82
CA ASN A 281 7.93 19.84 5.89
C ASN A 281 8.96 18.75 5.63
N SER A 282 9.62 18.77 4.48
CA SER A 282 10.82 17.95 4.34
C SER A 282 11.92 18.42 5.29
N ILE A 283 12.69 17.47 5.83
CA ILE A 283 13.85 17.77 6.67
C ILE A 283 14.85 18.71 5.96
N TYR A 284 15.03 18.57 4.64
CA TYR A 284 15.86 19.48 3.86
C TYR A 284 15.33 20.92 3.83
N ALA A 285 14.04 21.10 3.57
CA ALA A 285 13.42 22.42 3.58
C ALA A 285 13.45 23.07 4.98
N HIS A 286 13.44 22.25 6.05
CA HIS A 286 13.52 22.74 7.42
C HIS A 286 14.95 23.10 7.86
N LEU A 287 16.00 22.43 7.35
CA LEU A 287 17.37 22.61 7.85
C LEU A 287 18.20 23.64 7.08
N TYR A 288 17.90 23.87 5.80
CA TYR A 288 18.78 24.61 4.90
C TYR A 288 18.11 25.89 4.39
N THR A 289 18.91 26.90 4.02
CA THR A 289 18.41 28.23 3.58
C THR A 289 17.66 28.21 2.25
N GLY A 290 17.78 27.12 1.48
CA GLY A 290 17.13 26.97 0.17
C GLY A 290 17.85 27.69 -0.99
N SER A 291 18.91 28.45 -0.71
CA SER A 291 19.73 29.13 -1.73
C SER A 291 21.22 28.94 -1.47
N VAL A 292 22.00 28.92 -2.55
CA VAL A 292 23.47 28.96 -2.48
C VAL A 292 23.89 30.37 -2.03
N ASN A 293 24.87 30.50 -1.15
CA ASN A 293 25.43 31.80 -0.79
C ASN A 293 26.03 32.48 -2.03
N ALA A 294 25.69 33.73 -2.26
CA ALA A 294 26.22 34.52 -3.39
C ALA A 294 27.75 34.74 -3.30
N GLU A 295 28.34 34.57 -2.11
CA GLU A 295 29.77 34.79 -1.83
C GLU A 295 30.66 33.55 -2.08
N ASP A 296 30.06 32.37 -2.30
CA ASP A 296 30.79 31.11 -2.60
C ASP A 296 30.96 30.84 -4.11
N GLU A 297 30.81 31.86 -4.97
CA GLU A 297 31.26 31.78 -6.37
C GLU A 297 32.67 32.39 -6.52
N PRO A 298 33.76 31.64 -6.27
CA PRO A 298 35.09 32.10 -6.63
C PRO A 298 35.29 32.01 -8.14
N GLU A 299 35.81 33.09 -8.72
CA GLU A 299 36.41 33.13 -10.06
C GLU A 299 37.53 32.08 -10.16
N ASN A 300 37.31 30.93 -10.81
CA ASN A 300 38.43 30.07 -11.16
C ASN A 300 38.27 29.43 -12.54
N ARG A 301 39.38 29.45 -13.30
CA ARG A 301 39.47 28.99 -14.70
C ARG A 301 39.60 27.46 -14.85
N GLU A 302 39.61 26.71 -13.75
CA GLU A 302 39.89 25.26 -13.78
C GLU A 302 38.64 24.44 -14.12
N GLU A 303 38.80 23.43 -14.98
CA GLU A 303 37.78 22.47 -15.43
C GLU A 303 37.38 21.46 -14.33
N GLN A 304 37.16 21.94 -13.09
CA GLN A 304 36.75 21.14 -11.94
C GLN A 304 35.39 21.63 -11.41
N LYS A 305 34.42 20.72 -11.28
CA LYS A 305 33.12 20.99 -10.66
C LYS A 305 33.31 21.17 -9.15
N LYS A 306 33.42 22.42 -8.67
CA LYS A 306 33.23 22.72 -7.23
C LYS A 306 31.74 22.61 -6.90
N LEU A 307 31.42 21.91 -5.81
CA LEU A 307 30.05 21.67 -5.35
C LEU A 307 29.39 22.98 -4.92
N LYS A 308 28.17 23.24 -5.37
CA LYS A 308 27.36 24.37 -4.89
C LYS A 308 26.78 24.00 -3.53
N VAL A 309 27.29 24.59 -2.45
CA VAL A 309 26.84 24.26 -1.09
C VAL A 309 25.66 25.15 -0.69
N ILE A 310 24.55 24.53 -0.27
CA ILE A 310 23.44 25.21 0.38
C ILE A 310 23.69 25.11 1.89
N PRO A 311 23.96 26.22 2.59
CA PRO A 311 24.35 26.20 3.98
C PRO A 311 23.20 25.79 4.90
N LEU A 312 23.58 25.27 6.08
CA LEU A 312 22.67 25.09 7.21
C LEU A 312 22.15 26.46 7.65
N ARG A 313 20.85 26.58 7.90
CA ARG A 313 20.31 27.81 8.48
C ARG A 313 20.58 27.85 9.98
N THR A 314 20.61 29.04 10.56
CA THR A 314 20.60 29.18 12.02
C THR A 314 19.26 28.67 12.57
N SER A 315 19.32 27.82 13.60
CA SER A 315 18.12 27.31 14.26
C SER A 315 17.47 28.40 15.11
N ASP A 316 16.26 28.78 14.73
CA ASP A 316 15.36 29.66 15.49
C ASP A 316 14.16 28.88 16.08
N ASP A 317 14.24 27.55 16.06
CA ASP A 317 13.22 26.69 16.66
C ASP A 317 13.19 26.84 18.19
N ASP A 318 12.02 26.68 18.81
CA ASP A 318 11.85 26.86 20.25
C ASP A 318 12.79 25.94 21.05
N ALA A 319 13.29 26.42 22.19
CA ALA A 319 14.31 25.72 22.99
C ALA A 319 13.82 24.38 23.59
N ASP A 320 12.52 24.13 23.57
CA ASP A 320 11.84 22.92 24.04
C ASP A 320 10.89 22.32 23.00
N CYS A 321 11.05 22.61 21.70
CA CYS A 321 10.22 22.00 20.67
C CYS A 321 10.41 20.48 20.57
N VAL A 322 9.45 19.80 19.94
CA VAL A 322 9.48 18.36 19.68
C VAL A 322 9.44 18.11 18.18
N TYR A 323 10.50 17.50 17.66
CA TYR A 323 10.56 17.01 16.29
C TYR A 323 9.91 15.63 16.20
N LEU A 324 9.00 15.45 15.25
CA LEU A 324 8.41 14.16 14.90
C LEU A 324 8.82 13.84 13.46
N LEU A 325 9.64 12.81 13.27
CA LEU A 325 10.08 12.40 11.94
C LEU A 325 9.34 11.13 11.52
N ASP A 326 8.54 11.19 10.46
CA ASP A 326 7.95 9.98 9.85
C ASP A 326 8.92 9.32 8.87
N ASP A 327 8.62 8.08 8.49
CA ASP A 327 9.41 7.27 7.56
C ASP A 327 10.93 7.30 7.81
N ALA A 328 11.32 7.31 9.09
CA ALA A 328 12.72 7.53 9.51
C ALA A 328 13.68 6.40 9.08
N HIS A 329 13.17 5.26 8.60
CA HIS A 329 13.95 4.21 7.93
C HIS A 329 14.57 4.69 6.59
N LEU A 330 14.06 5.80 6.04
CA LEU A 330 14.57 6.46 4.84
C LEU A 330 15.64 7.51 5.14
N LEU A 331 15.96 7.76 6.41
CA LEU A 331 17.02 8.67 6.79
C LEU A 331 18.36 7.93 6.81
N GLY A 332 19.41 8.58 6.31
CA GLY A 332 20.78 8.06 6.35
C GLY A 332 21.79 9.18 6.46
N ASN A 333 23.03 8.82 6.84
CA ASN A 333 24.11 9.79 7.03
C ASN A 333 25.21 9.73 5.95
N SER A 334 24.98 8.96 4.88
CA SER A 334 25.90 8.91 3.75
C SER A 334 25.97 10.26 3.05
N ARG A 335 27.16 10.63 2.57
CA ARG A 335 27.36 11.89 1.86
C ARG A 335 26.55 11.90 0.56
N PHE A 336 25.70 12.90 0.39
CA PHE A 336 24.82 13.03 -0.77
C PHE A 336 24.97 14.39 -1.47
N ALA A 337 24.85 14.37 -2.79
CA ALA A 337 24.69 15.56 -3.62
C ALA A 337 23.52 15.33 -4.58
N THR A 338 22.76 16.39 -4.85
CA THR A 338 21.61 16.38 -5.76
C THR A 338 22.04 16.18 -7.22
N PRO A 339 21.12 15.75 -8.11
CA PRO A 339 21.40 15.57 -9.53
C PRO A 339 21.97 16.81 -10.24
N ASP A 340 21.53 18.00 -9.85
CA ASP A 340 22.03 19.30 -10.36
C ASP A 340 23.34 19.74 -9.68
N GLY A 341 23.93 18.89 -8.83
CA GLY A 341 25.26 19.08 -8.23
C GLY A 341 25.30 19.98 -7.00
N LYS A 342 24.15 20.23 -6.35
CA LYS A 342 24.09 20.96 -5.08
C LYS A 342 24.33 20.01 -3.90
N GLN A 343 25.12 20.44 -2.93
CA GLN A 343 25.32 19.76 -1.66
C GLN A 343 24.60 20.56 -0.56
N TYR A 344 23.84 19.88 0.29
CA TYR A 344 23.23 20.52 1.46
C TYR A 344 24.14 20.37 2.68
N GLY A 345 24.48 21.48 3.33
CA GLY A 345 25.36 21.55 4.50
C GLY A 345 26.65 20.74 4.32
N SER A 346 26.93 19.85 5.27
CA SER A 346 28.10 18.96 5.22
C SER A 346 27.97 17.86 4.14
N GLY A 347 26.77 17.66 3.61
CA GLY A 347 26.37 16.53 2.78
C GLY A 347 25.89 15.32 3.58
N GLN A 348 25.95 15.38 4.92
CA GLN A 348 25.54 14.32 5.84
C GLN A 348 24.29 14.76 6.63
N LEU A 349 23.12 14.29 6.20
CA LEU A 349 21.83 14.80 6.68
C LEU A 349 21.61 14.62 8.19
N LEU A 350 21.92 13.44 8.73
CA LEU A 350 21.70 13.16 10.16
C LEU A 350 22.67 13.96 11.03
N SER A 351 23.94 14.09 10.61
CA SER A 351 24.90 14.96 11.29
C SER A 351 24.39 16.40 11.36
N ASP A 352 23.99 16.94 10.21
CA ASP A 352 23.46 18.29 10.08
C ASP A 352 22.19 18.50 10.92
N PHE A 353 21.27 17.52 10.96
CA PHE A 353 20.05 17.58 11.77
C PHE A 353 20.35 17.65 13.27
N PHE A 354 21.24 16.78 13.78
CA PHE A 354 21.57 16.74 15.21
C PHE A 354 22.30 18.00 15.65
N ASP A 355 23.18 18.53 14.80
CA ASP A 355 23.91 19.78 15.06
C ASP A 355 22.95 20.98 15.01
N PHE A 356 22.03 21.03 14.04
CA PHE A 356 21.01 22.06 13.93
C PHE A 356 20.04 22.07 15.12
N ALA A 357 19.54 20.90 15.50
CA ALA A 357 18.60 20.74 16.60
C ALA A 357 19.28 20.91 17.96
N ASP A 358 20.61 20.84 18.03
CA ASP A 358 21.41 20.92 19.26
C ASP A 358 20.89 19.93 20.33
N LEU A 359 20.67 18.69 19.89
CA LEU A 359 20.12 17.61 20.72
C LEU A 359 21.13 17.21 21.80
N GLY A 360 20.70 17.28 23.06
CA GLY A 360 21.54 16.99 24.23
C GLY A 360 21.94 18.22 25.02
N ASN A 361 22.15 19.35 24.35
CA ASN A 361 22.48 20.62 25.00
C ASN A 361 21.23 21.49 25.26
N THR A 362 20.15 21.24 24.52
CA THR A 362 18.85 21.92 24.70
C THR A 362 17.78 21.00 25.30
N LYS A 363 16.57 21.55 25.52
CA LYS A 363 15.38 20.77 25.92
C LYS A 363 14.60 20.22 24.71
N ARG A 364 15.11 20.43 23.49
CA ARG A 364 14.51 19.90 22.27
C ARG A 364 14.56 18.38 22.27
N LYS A 365 13.55 17.77 21.65
CA LYS A 365 13.38 16.32 21.62
C LYS A 365 13.03 15.83 20.23
N VAL A 366 13.32 14.57 19.97
CA VAL A 366 13.01 13.94 18.69
C VAL A 366 12.38 12.55 18.86
N VAL A 367 11.28 12.33 18.14
CA VAL A 367 10.64 11.01 17.99
C VAL A 367 10.73 10.59 16.53
N PHE A 368 11.37 9.45 16.27
CA PHE A 368 11.48 8.84 14.95
C PHE A 368 10.41 7.75 14.80
N PHE A 369 9.54 7.86 13.80
CA PHE A 369 8.60 6.81 13.42
C PHE A 369 9.17 6.05 12.23
N GLY A 370 9.23 4.73 12.30
CA GLY A 370 9.84 3.96 11.23
C GLY A 370 9.46 2.50 11.20
N ASP A 371 9.70 1.87 10.05
CA ASP A 371 9.51 0.46 9.84
C ASP A 371 10.88 -0.24 9.77
N PRO A 372 11.27 -0.99 10.83
CA PRO A 372 12.57 -1.63 10.87
C PRO A 372 12.66 -2.84 9.93
N TYR A 373 11.56 -3.26 9.28
CA TYR A 373 11.51 -4.41 8.39
C TYR A 373 11.61 -4.02 6.90
N GLN A 374 11.43 -2.74 6.56
CA GLN A 374 11.68 -2.24 5.21
C GLN A 374 13.19 -2.14 4.89
N ILE A 375 13.53 -1.89 3.63
CA ILE A 375 14.89 -1.54 3.21
C ILE A 375 15.33 -0.28 3.98
N GLN A 376 16.51 -0.34 4.59
CA GLN A 376 17.11 0.78 5.30
C GLN A 376 18.06 1.55 4.37
N ARG A 377 18.11 2.89 4.50
CA ARG A 377 19.03 3.75 3.73
C ARG A 377 20.43 3.86 4.30
N SER A 378 20.61 3.36 5.51
CA SER A 378 21.84 3.45 6.26
C SER A 378 22.32 2.07 6.69
N SER A 379 23.61 1.98 6.99
CA SER A 379 24.12 0.86 7.79
C SER A 379 23.44 0.83 9.16
N SER A 380 23.54 -0.28 9.89
CA SER A 380 23.04 -0.37 11.25
C SER A 380 23.68 0.64 12.20
N ALA A 381 24.95 1.01 11.96
CA ALA A 381 25.69 1.99 12.74
C ALA A 381 25.22 3.44 12.50
N ASP A 382 24.72 3.73 11.30
CA ASP A 382 24.25 5.07 10.91
C ASP A 382 22.72 5.21 10.98
N SER A 383 22.01 4.18 11.43
CA SER A 383 20.54 4.20 11.53
C SER A 383 20.07 4.92 12.78
N VAL A 384 19.11 5.82 12.62
CA VAL A 384 18.41 6.45 13.75
C VAL A 384 17.39 5.52 14.41
N LEU A 385 16.94 4.49 13.71
CA LEU A 385 15.96 3.53 14.24
C LEU A 385 16.59 2.51 15.19
N SER A 386 17.89 2.21 15.02
CA SER A 386 18.64 1.28 15.88
C SER A 386 19.18 1.93 17.15
N GLY A 387 19.17 3.26 17.23
CA GLY A 387 19.75 4.02 18.35
C GLY A 387 21.28 4.13 18.33
N GLU A 388 21.97 3.46 17.39
CA GLU A 388 23.45 3.46 17.36
C GLU A 388 24.01 4.83 16.97
N PHE A 389 23.37 5.55 16.05
CA PHE A 389 23.77 6.92 15.70
C PHE A 389 23.69 7.87 16.91
N GLN A 390 22.60 7.78 17.70
CA GLN A 390 22.36 8.57 18.90
C GLN A 390 23.38 8.26 19.99
N LYS A 391 23.67 6.97 20.19
CA LYS A 391 24.68 6.49 21.15
C LYS A 391 26.08 6.98 20.79
N ALA A 392 26.45 6.98 19.51
CA ALA A 392 27.71 7.54 19.03
C ALA A 392 27.84 9.05 19.30
N ARG A 393 26.70 9.77 19.37
CA ARG A 393 26.61 11.18 19.78
C ARG A 393 26.45 11.38 21.30
N GLY A 394 26.54 10.33 22.11
CA GLY A 394 26.43 10.40 23.58
C GLY A 394 25.01 10.60 24.11
N LEU A 395 23.98 10.37 23.29
CA LEU A 395 22.58 10.57 23.66
C LEU A 395 21.93 9.26 24.13
N LYS A 396 21.09 9.36 25.17
CA LYS A 396 20.18 8.29 25.57
C LYS A 396 19.02 8.18 24.56
N HIS A 397 18.70 6.96 24.17
CA HIS A 397 17.66 6.66 23.19
C HIS A 397 16.67 5.63 23.76
N GLN A 398 15.38 5.84 23.53
CA GLN A 398 14.29 4.95 23.95
C GLN A 398 13.62 4.29 22.74
N PHE A 399 13.25 3.02 22.87
CA PHE A 399 12.51 2.28 21.84
C PHE A 399 11.10 1.97 22.30
N LEU A 400 10.17 2.00 21.35
CA LEU A 400 8.80 1.52 21.52
C LEU A 400 8.39 0.76 20.26
N GLU A 401 8.07 -0.51 20.37
CA GLU A 401 7.61 -1.32 19.24
C GLU A 401 6.08 -1.45 19.23
N LEU A 402 5.48 -1.24 18.07
CA LEU A 402 4.07 -1.50 17.80
C LEU A 402 3.89 -2.91 17.24
N THR A 403 3.35 -3.79 18.07
CA THR A 403 3.16 -5.22 17.75
C THR A 403 1.71 -5.58 17.40
N GLN A 404 0.75 -4.70 17.69
CA GLN A 404 -0.66 -4.93 17.35
C GLN A 404 -0.96 -4.51 15.90
N LEU A 405 -1.52 -5.45 15.14
CA LEU A 405 -2.00 -5.19 13.78
C LEU A 405 -3.41 -4.61 13.75
N ILE A 406 -3.60 -3.66 12.84
CA ILE A 406 -4.88 -3.04 12.53
C ILE A 406 -5.27 -3.53 11.14
N ASP A 407 -6.16 -4.53 11.11
CA ASP A 407 -6.70 -5.04 9.86
C ASP A 407 -8.02 -4.35 9.52
N THR A 408 -7.97 -3.47 8.53
CA THR A 408 -9.15 -2.81 7.94
C THR A 408 -9.70 -3.55 6.73
N THR A 409 -9.02 -4.62 6.30
CA THR A 409 -9.31 -5.38 5.07
C THR A 409 -10.10 -6.65 5.30
N GLY A 410 -10.21 -7.10 6.56
CA GLY A 410 -10.91 -8.34 6.91
C GLY A 410 -10.12 -9.61 6.54
N GLY A 411 -8.79 -9.53 6.54
CA GLY A 411 -7.90 -10.67 6.30
C GLY A 411 -7.33 -10.76 4.88
N SER A 412 -6.97 -9.63 4.26
CA SER A 412 -6.36 -9.65 2.91
C SER A 412 -5.07 -10.45 2.84
N ALA A 413 -4.84 -11.09 1.69
CA ALA A 413 -3.60 -11.82 1.41
C ALA A 413 -2.38 -10.90 1.50
N LYS A 414 -2.50 -9.63 1.10
CA LYS A 414 -1.44 -8.62 1.24
C LYS A 414 -0.97 -8.47 2.69
N LEU A 415 -1.90 -8.32 3.64
CA LEU A 415 -1.55 -8.19 5.06
C LEU A 415 -0.98 -9.51 5.62
N ALA A 416 -1.58 -10.66 5.28
CA ALA A 416 -1.07 -11.96 5.70
C ALA A 416 0.36 -12.22 5.20
N ASN A 417 0.66 -11.84 3.95
CA ASN A 417 1.97 -11.95 3.35
C ASN A 417 2.99 -10.99 3.98
N ALA A 418 2.58 -9.76 4.32
CA ALA A 418 3.41 -8.83 5.08
C ALA A 418 3.83 -9.41 6.43
N VAL A 419 2.90 -10.04 7.17
CA VAL A 419 3.19 -10.72 8.44
C VAL A 419 4.23 -11.84 8.25
N LYS A 420 4.08 -12.67 7.20
CA LYS A 420 5.03 -13.75 6.90
C LYS A 420 6.44 -13.21 6.62
N LEU A 421 6.55 -12.17 5.79
CA LEU A 421 7.83 -11.52 5.47
C LEU A 421 8.48 -10.92 6.72
N VAL A 422 7.71 -10.17 7.52
CA VAL A 422 8.20 -9.55 8.76
C VAL A 422 8.64 -10.61 9.77
N SER A 423 7.86 -11.68 9.93
CA SER A 423 8.23 -12.80 10.80
C SER A 423 9.56 -13.42 10.37
N ALA A 424 9.75 -13.68 9.07
CA ALA A 424 10.98 -14.24 8.52
C ALA A 424 12.20 -13.32 8.75
N ILE A 425 12.03 -12.00 8.55
CA ILE A 425 13.08 -11.00 8.83
C ILE A 425 13.42 -10.95 10.32
N ALA A 426 12.41 -10.94 11.19
CA ALA A 426 12.59 -10.90 12.64
C ALA A 426 13.30 -12.14 13.17
N THR A 427 12.97 -13.32 12.66
CA THR A 427 13.60 -14.59 13.05
C THR A 427 14.88 -14.92 12.27
N GLN A 428 15.30 -14.06 11.33
CA GLN A 428 16.46 -14.27 10.45
C GLN A 428 16.43 -15.64 9.73
N ASN A 429 15.25 -16.03 9.26
CA ASN A 429 15.02 -17.30 8.57
C ASN A 429 14.47 -17.03 7.16
N PHE A 430 15.27 -17.31 6.15
CA PHE A 430 14.96 -17.05 4.74
C PHE A 430 14.88 -18.34 3.90
N ALA A 431 14.76 -19.50 4.55
CA ALA A 431 14.73 -20.79 3.87
C ALA A 431 13.39 -21.07 3.17
N ALA A 432 12.30 -20.49 3.65
CA ALA A 432 10.95 -20.72 3.12
C ALA A 432 10.12 -19.43 3.09
N LEU A 433 9.29 -19.27 2.06
CA LEU A 433 8.29 -18.23 1.97
C LEU A 433 7.16 -18.70 1.06
N GLU A 434 6.00 -18.96 1.65
CA GLU A 434 4.78 -19.30 0.93
C GLU A 434 3.77 -18.15 1.00
N LEU A 435 3.58 -17.46 -0.13
CA LEU A 435 2.66 -16.33 -0.24
C LEU A 435 1.26 -16.80 -0.65
N SER A 436 0.24 -16.22 -0.01
CA SER A 436 -1.17 -16.37 -0.38
C SER A 436 -1.56 -15.39 -1.48
N SER A 437 -2.64 -15.67 -2.20
CA SER A 437 -3.21 -14.78 -3.23
C SER A 437 -4.70 -14.54 -3.01
N ASP A 438 -5.16 -13.38 -3.44
CA ASP A 438 -6.56 -12.95 -3.53
C ASP A 438 -6.72 -11.92 -4.66
N ASP A 439 -7.87 -11.24 -4.75
CA ASP A 439 -8.12 -10.23 -5.78
C ASP A 439 -7.17 -9.00 -5.68
N GLY A 440 -6.64 -8.70 -4.50
CA GLY A 440 -5.72 -7.57 -4.27
C GLY A 440 -4.24 -7.96 -4.25
N PHE A 441 -3.92 -9.24 -4.23
CA PHE A 441 -2.55 -9.77 -4.25
C PHE A 441 -2.48 -10.99 -5.17
N ARG A 442 -1.87 -10.85 -6.34
CA ARG A 442 -1.76 -11.92 -7.34
C ARG A 442 -0.31 -12.26 -7.64
N ILE A 443 -0.07 -13.52 -7.96
CA ILE A 443 1.20 -14.01 -8.51
C ILE A 443 0.88 -14.54 -9.90
N VAL A 444 1.50 -13.97 -10.93
CA VAL A 444 1.17 -14.27 -12.33
C VAL A 444 2.43 -14.44 -13.16
N GLU A 445 2.31 -15.25 -14.21
CA GLU A 445 3.37 -15.39 -15.21
C GLU A 445 3.48 -14.12 -16.04
N LYS A 446 4.72 -13.78 -16.44
CA LYS A 446 5.03 -12.53 -17.14
C LYS A 446 4.23 -12.36 -18.44
N ASN A 447 4.04 -13.45 -19.18
CA ASN A 447 3.32 -13.41 -20.46
C ASN A 447 1.83 -13.14 -20.29
N ASP A 448 1.25 -13.61 -19.19
CA ASP A 448 -0.17 -13.42 -18.89
C ASP A 448 -0.44 -11.99 -18.41
N ALA A 449 0.48 -11.41 -17.63
CA ALA A 449 0.39 -10.04 -17.14
C ALA A 449 0.62 -8.97 -18.22
N ALA A 450 1.34 -9.30 -19.30
CA ALA A 450 1.79 -8.30 -20.27
C ALA A 450 0.65 -7.47 -20.88
N LYS A 451 -0.48 -8.12 -21.20
CA LYS A 451 -1.67 -7.43 -21.73
C LYS A 451 -2.34 -6.58 -20.65
N GLU A 452 -2.48 -7.12 -19.45
CA GLU A 452 -3.11 -6.45 -18.32
C GLU A 452 -2.36 -5.17 -17.92
N ILE A 453 -1.02 -5.23 -17.92
CA ILE A 453 -0.15 -4.08 -17.69
C ILE A 453 -0.44 -2.98 -18.72
N LEU A 454 -0.50 -3.34 -20.01
CA LEU A 454 -0.78 -2.37 -21.08
C LEU A 454 -2.16 -1.75 -20.90
N ASP A 455 -3.19 -2.56 -20.65
CA ASP A 455 -4.56 -2.08 -20.47
C ASP A 455 -4.67 -1.12 -19.27
N HIS A 456 -3.98 -1.40 -18.16
CA HIS A 456 -3.94 -0.50 -16.99
C HIS A 456 -3.20 0.82 -17.29
N PHE A 457 -2.06 0.77 -17.99
CA PHE A 457 -1.33 2.00 -18.36
C PHE A 457 -2.06 2.83 -19.44
N ASP A 458 -2.78 2.20 -20.37
CA ASP A 458 -3.63 2.88 -21.36
C ASP A 458 -4.85 3.55 -20.68
N ALA A 459 -5.42 2.92 -19.65
CA ALA A 459 -6.61 3.42 -18.95
C ALA A 459 -6.31 4.59 -18.00
N ASP A 460 -5.31 4.44 -17.11
CA ASP A 460 -4.77 5.55 -16.33
C ASP A 460 -3.30 5.30 -15.95
N PRO A 461 -2.35 5.89 -16.69
CA PRO A 461 -0.93 5.69 -16.43
C PRO A 461 -0.49 6.25 -15.07
N SER A 462 -1.23 7.19 -14.48
CA SER A 462 -0.90 7.78 -13.19
C SER A 462 -1.20 6.86 -12.00
N SER A 463 -2.09 5.86 -12.16
CA SER A 463 -2.44 4.92 -11.10
C SER A 463 -1.58 3.67 -11.03
N VAL A 464 -0.74 3.43 -12.03
CA VAL A 464 0.04 2.20 -12.15
C VAL A 464 1.52 2.49 -11.93
N TRP A 465 2.22 1.55 -11.30
CA TRP A 465 3.68 1.56 -11.27
C TRP A 465 4.24 0.16 -11.48
N TYR A 466 5.29 0.07 -12.27
CA TYR A 466 6.10 -1.14 -12.37
C TYR A 466 7.35 -1.01 -11.47
N LEU A 467 7.46 -1.86 -10.46
CA LEU A 467 8.53 -1.86 -9.48
C LEU A 467 9.53 -2.98 -9.76
N THR A 468 10.81 -2.67 -9.55
CA THR A 468 11.91 -3.60 -9.81
C THR A 468 13.10 -3.35 -8.88
N GLU A 469 14.10 -4.22 -8.88
CA GLU A 469 15.31 -4.04 -8.07
C GLU A 469 16.22 -2.92 -8.64
N THR A 470 16.51 -2.97 -9.94
CA THR A 470 17.57 -2.16 -10.57
C THR A 470 17.05 -1.14 -11.57
N HIS A 471 17.82 -0.06 -11.77
CA HIS A 471 17.49 0.95 -12.78
C HIS A 471 17.52 0.38 -14.21
N GLY A 472 18.44 -0.55 -14.52
CA GLY A 472 18.49 -1.22 -15.82
C GLY A 472 17.19 -1.97 -16.15
N GLN A 473 16.63 -2.72 -15.19
CA GLN A 473 15.33 -3.38 -15.35
C GLN A 473 14.20 -2.36 -15.57
N ALA A 474 14.20 -1.24 -14.84
CA ALA A 474 13.17 -0.21 -14.96
C ALA A 474 13.20 0.45 -16.35
N ASN A 475 14.40 0.72 -16.88
CA ASN A 475 14.58 1.28 -18.22
C ASN A 475 14.17 0.29 -19.31
N ALA A 476 14.55 -0.99 -19.17
CA ALA A 476 14.16 -2.04 -20.12
C ALA A 476 12.63 -2.19 -20.19
N PHE A 477 11.95 -2.19 -19.04
CA PHE A 477 10.49 -2.20 -18.99
C PHE A 477 9.90 -0.93 -19.60
N THR A 478 10.44 0.24 -19.27
CA THR A 478 9.98 1.52 -19.83
C THR A 478 10.04 1.54 -21.35
N GLN A 479 11.15 1.09 -21.94
CA GLN A 479 11.29 0.99 -23.40
C GLN A 479 10.28 0.01 -24.01
N TRP A 480 10.09 -1.16 -23.37
CA TRP A 480 9.11 -2.17 -23.78
C TRP A 480 7.67 -1.62 -23.77
N LEU A 481 7.31 -0.88 -22.71
CA LEU A 481 5.98 -0.32 -22.50
C LEU A 481 5.72 0.83 -23.48
N ARG A 482 6.63 1.82 -23.54
CA ARG A 482 6.47 3.02 -24.39
C ARG A 482 6.24 2.66 -25.86
N ALA A 483 6.99 1.70 -26.41
CA ALA A 483 6.84 1.29 -27.81
C ALA A 483 5.41 0.75 -28.10
N ARG A 484 4.77 0.13 -27.10
CA ARG A 484 3.43 -0.45 -27.23
C ARG A 484 2.32 0.56 -27.00
N LEU A 485 2.45 1.43 -25.99
CA LEU A 485 1.50 2.51 -25.75
C LEU A 485 1.41 3.45 -26.96
N HIS A 486 2.57 3.84 -27.51
CA HIS A 486 2.63 4.71 -28.69
C HIS A 486 2.40 3.99 -30.02
N ARG A 487 2.38 2.65 -30.02
CA ARG A 487 2.21 1.81 -31.22
C ARG A 487 3.22 2.14 -32.33
N LYS A 488 4.46 2.45 -31.93
CA LYS A 488 5.57 2.84 -32.81
C LYS A 488 6.77 1.91 -32.61
N ASN A 489 7.43 1.55 -33.71
CA ASN A 489 8.67 0.76 -33.68
C ASN A 489 9.92 1.61 -33.39
N SER A 490 9.84 2.91 -33.64
CA SER A 490 10.89 3.90 -33.36
C SER A 490 10.21 5.07 -32.67
N LEU A 491 10.69 5.41 -31.47
CA LEU A 491 10.20 6.52 -30.68
C LEU A 491 11.19 7.67 -30.73
N ASP A 492 10.69 8.89 -30.70
CA ASP A 492 11.50 10.03 -30.31
C ASP A 492 11.91 9.92 -28.84
N VAL A 493 12.88 10.75 -28.43
CA VAL A 493 13.33 10.79 -27.03
C VAL A 493 12.12 11.00 -26.12
N VAL A 494 11.29 12.00 -26.41
CA VAL A 494 10.03 12.26 -25.69
C VAL A 494 8.89 12.30 -26.70
N GLU A 495 7.75 11.71 -26.34
CA GLU A 495 6.54 11.65 -27.13
C GLU A 495 5.37 12.30 -26.37
N VAL A 496 4.40 12.85 -27.09
CA VAL A 496 3.14 13.33 -26.47
C VAL A 496 2.43 12.17 -25.81
N GLY A 497 1.99 12.33 -24.56
CA GLY A 497 1.43 11.26 -23.74
C GLY A 497 2.45 10.52 -22.88
N ASP A 498 3.76 10.81 -23.00
CA ASP A 498 4.75 10.21 -22.10
C ASP A 498 4.51 10.62 -20.65
N LEU A 499 4.61 9.67 -19.73
CA LEU A 499 4.56 9.92 -18.29
C LEU A 499 5.96 10.24 -17.77
N LEU A 500 6.13 11.39 -17.14
CA LEU A 500 7.39 11.88 -16.58
C LEU A 500 7.27 12.07 -15.07
N GLU A 501 8.31 11.66 -14.33
CA GLU A 501 8.52 11.99 -12.92
C GLU A 501 9.57 13.09 -12.81
N ILE A 502 9.23 14.20 -12.15
CA ILE A 502 10.12 15.36 -12.02
C ILE A 502 11.00 15.20 -10.77
N TYR A 503 12.32 15.17 -10.95
CA TYR A 503 13.28 15.08 -9.85
C TYR A 503 13.69 16.46 -9.35
N VAL A 504 14.07 17.33 -10.29
CA VAL A 504 14.45 18.72 -10.01
C VAL A 504 13.73 19.61 -11.02
N SER A 505 12.91 20.52 -10.51
CA SER A 505 12.32 21.61 -11.29
C SER A 505 12.97 22.95 -10.92
N PRO A 506 13.22 23.83 -11.88
CA PRO A 506 13.60 25.20 -11.58
C PRO A 506 12.44 26.00 -10.97
N ASP A 507 12.69 27.25 -10.59
CA ASP A 507 11.66 28.20 -10.17
C ASP A 507 10.81 28.62 -11.38
N LEU A 508 9.83 27.79 -11.71
CA LEU A 508 8.91 28.00 -12.83
C LEU A 508 7.95 29.14 -12.50
N ARG A 509 7.55 29.88 -13.54
CA ARG A 509 6.52 30.91 -13.45
C ARG A 509 5.42 30.64 -14.46
N ASP A 510 4.18 30.87 -14.06
CA ASP A 510 3.03 30.78 -14.98
C ASP A 510 3.03 31.95 -15.98
N ALA A 511 2.10 31.93 -16.92
CA ALA A 511 1.91 33.00 -17.91
C ALA A 511 1.59 34.37 -17.27
N PHE A 512 1.21 34.39 -15.99
CA PHE A 512 0.91 35.60 -15.20
C PHE A 512 2.08 36.04 -14.32
N GLY A 513 3.22 35.34 -14.34
CA GLY A 513 4.44 35.64 -13.58
C GLY A 513 4.46 35.11 -12.14
N SER A 514 3.44 34.37 -11.70
CA SER A 514 3.37 33.74 -10.37
C SER A 514 4.29 32.52 -10.31
N ARG A 515 4.94 32.27 -9.15
CA ARG A 515 5.76 31.06 -8.98
C ARG A 515 4.88 29.83 -9.03
N VAL A 516 5.19 28.91 -9.93
CA VAL A 516 4.63 27.57 -10.00
C VAL A 516 5.58 26.63 -9.29
N THR A 517 5.23 26.23 -8.08
CA THR A 517 5.97 25.17 -7.38
C THR A 517 5.61 23.82 -7.96
N MET A 518 6.51 23.25 -8.75
CA MET A 518 6.41 21.84 -9.13
C MET A 518 6.91 20.95 -7.99
N GLN A 519 6.12 19.93 -7.67
CA GLN A 519 6.42 18.98 -6.60
C GLN A 519 7.42 17.94 -7.12
N SER A 520 8.56 17.81 -6.43
CA SER A 520 9.54 16.76 -6.72
C SER A 520 8.91 15.39 -6.46
N GLY A 521 9.08 14.45 -7.40
CA GLY A 521 8.48 13.12 -7.38
C GLY A 521 7.04 13.03 -7.89
N ARG A 522 6.45 14.15 -8.34
CA ARG A 522 5.15 14.12 -9.00
C ARG A 522 5.30 13.57 -10.41
N ARG A 523 4.37 12.68 -10.80
CA ARG A 523 4.25 12.15 -12.16
C ARG A 523 3.24 12.96 -12.96
N THR A 524 3.61 13.33 -14.17
CA THR A 524 2.83 14.19 -15.07
C THR A 524 2.94 13.71 -16.51
N THR A 525 1.93 14.01 -17.32
CA THR A 525 1.87 13.57 -18.72
C THR A 525 2.28 14.71 -19.65
N VAL A 526 3.10 14.40 -20.65
CA VAL A 526 3.50 15.34 -21.70
C VAL A 526 2.31 15.68 -22.59
N ALA A 527 1.95 16.96 -22.66
CA ALA A 527 0.87 17.49 -23.48
C ALA A 527 1.35 17.86 -24.90
N ALA A 528 2.53 18.46 -25.00
CA ALA A 528 3.14 18.83 -26.28
C ALA A 528 4.66 18.69 -26.21
N VAL A 529 5.27 18.36 -27.35
CA VAL A 529 6.72 18.28 -27.51
C VAL A 529 7.17 19.35 -28.50
N GLY A 530 8.08 20.20 -28.04
CA GLY A 530 8.67 21.30 -28.78
C GLY A 530 9.99 20.95 -29.44
N LYS A 531 10.80 21.98 -29.73
CA LYS A 531 12.08 21.80 -30.42
C LYS A 531 13.15 21.27 -29.47
N ARG A 532 13.97 20.35 -29.99
CA ARG A 532 15.22 19.90 -29.39
C ARG A 532 16.33 20.92 -29.63
N ALA A 533 17.01 21.34 -28.58
CA ALA A 533 18.19 22.21 -28.65
C ALA A 533 19.47 21.42 -28.38
N THR A 534 20.55 21.77 -29.07
CA THR A 534 21.88 21.17 -28.89
C THR A 534 22.84 22.22 -28.35
N TYR A 535 23.59 21.82 -27.32
CA TYR A 535 24.64 22.60 -26.68
C TYR A 535 25.95 21.84 -26.75
N GLN A 536 27.07 22.57 -26.71
CA GLN A 536 28.40 21.97 -26.78
C GLN A 536 29.38 22.73 -25.90
N GLN A 537 30.25 22.00 -25.21
CA GLN A 537 31.32 22.57 -24.41
C GLN A 537 32.61 21.75 -24.56
N GLY A 538 33.69 22.42 -24.95
CA GLY A 538 35.02 21.83 -24.96
C GLY A 538 35.55 21.65 -23.53
N LEU A 539 36.09 20.46 -23.25
CA LEU A 539 36.85 20.15 -22.03
C LEU A 539 38.21 19.56 -22.42
N ASN A 540 39.29 20.03 -21.80
CA ASN A 540 40.66 19.70 -22.19
C ASN A 540 41.09 18.28 -21.79
N TRP A 541 40.44 17.71 -20.77
CA TRP A 541 40.72 16.36 -20.27
C TRP A 541 39.82 15.27 -20.88
N VAL A 542 38.83 15.64 -21.70
CA VAL A 542 37.89 14.70 -22.33
C VAL A 542 38.40 14.29 -23.72
N LYS A 543 38.45 12.98 -23.96
CA LYS A 543 38.93 12.42 -25.24
C LYS A 543 38.01 12.78 -26.42
N ASN A 544 36.69 12.79 -26.18
CA ASN A 544 35.66 13.08 -27.18
C ASN A 544 35.09 14.50 -26.95
N SER A 545 35.93 15.51 -27.20
CA SER A 545 35.58 16.93 -27.03
C SER A 545 35.23 17.56 -28.39
N PRO A 546 34.21 18.45 -28.50
CA PRO A 546 33.39 18.99 -27.40
C PRO A 546 32.32 18.00 -26.93
N VAL A 547 32.03 18.02 -25.63
CA VAL A 547 30.90 17.28 -25.03
C VAL A 547 29.62 17.94 -25.51
N GLN A 548 28.71 17.16 -26.10
CA GLN A 548 27.40 17.61 -26.56
C GLN A 548 26.33 17.22 -25.57
N PHE A 549 25.39 18.13 -25.30
CA PHE A 549 24.23 17.86 -24.46
C PHE A 549 23.00 18.60 -24.98
N HIS A 550 21.80 18.23 -24.51
CA HIS A 550 20.55 18.60 -25.18
C HIS A 550 19.43 18.94 -24.22
N SER A 551 18.51 19.77 -24.71
CA SER A 551 17.23 19.98 -24.06
C SER A 551 16.06 19.80 -25.01
N ILE A 552 14.91 19.44 -24.45
CA ILE A 552 13.66 19.30 -25.17
C ILE A 552 12.62 20.14 -24.45
N LYS A 553 12.04 21.11 -25.17
CA LYS A 553 10.89 21.87 -24.67
C LYS A 553 9.67 20.97 -24.64
N CYS A 554 8.97 20.92 -23.51
CA CYS A 554 7.74 20.15 -23.37
C CYS A 554 6.70 20.96 -22.60
N GLU A 555 5.44 20.84 -22.98
CA GLU A 555 4.31 21.28 -22.18
C GLU A 555 3.76 20.07 -21.42
N ILE A 556 3.40 20.24 -20.16
CA ILE A 556 2.84 19.18 -19.32
C ILE A 556 1.37 19.45 -18.98
N HIS A 557 0.57 18.38 -18.88
CA HIS A 557 -0.81 18.47 -18.40
C HIS A 557 -0.80 18.83 -16.89
N SER A 558 -1.10 20.09 -16.62
CA SER A 558 -1.11 20.72 -15.31
C SER A 558 -2.31 21.68 -15.24
N ARG A 559 -2.76 22.06 -14.03
CA ARG A 559 -3.85 23.05 -13.87
C ARG A 559 -3.50 24.37 -14.55
N ASP A 560 -2.23 24.72 -14.54
CA ASP A 560 -1.64 25.82 -15.29
C ASP A 560 -0.74 25.18 -16.36
N GLU A 561 -1.00 25.37 -17.65
CA GLU A 561 -0.12 24.87 -18.72
C GLU A 561 1.28 25.42 -18.49
N VAL A 562 2.24 24.54 -18.20
CA VAL A 562 3.62 24.91 -17.81
C VAL A 562 4.57 24.34 -18.86
N GLU A 563 5.40 25.23 -19.41
CA GLU A 563 6.51 24.86 -20.31
C GLU A 563 7.74 24.44 -19.48
N LEU A 564 8.31 23.29 -19.81
CA LEU A 564 9.50 22.73 -19.21
C LEU A 564 10.61 22.59 -20.24
N GLU A 565 11.84 22.86 -19.82
CA GLU A 565 13.03 22.58 -20.62
C GLU A 565 13.69 21.29 -20.09
N LEU A 566 13.28 20.12 -20.60
CA LEU A 566 13.75 18.82 -20.12
C LEU A 566 15.21 18.58 -20.48
N PHE A 567 16.01 18.11 -19.51
CA PHE A 567 17.39 17.72 -19.76
C PHE A 567 17.47 16.29 -20.30
N GLU A 568 17.77 16.14 -21.59
CA GLU A 568 17.71 14.86 -22.30
C GLU A 568 18.67 13.83 -21.71
N GLU A 569 19.91 14.23 -21.41
CA GLU A 569 20.93 13.31 -20.90
C GLU A 569 20.53 12.71 -19.55
N PHE A 570 19.83 13.47 -18.71
CA PHE A 570 19.29 12.95 -17.45
C PHE A 570 18.09 12.03 -17.66
N LEU A 571 17.22 12.34 -18.63
CA LEU A 571 16.05 11.52 -18.97
C LEU A 571 16.46 10.17 -19.57
N SER A 572 17.49 10.13 -20.40
CA SER A 572 17.95 8.92 -21.08
C SER A 572 18.99 8.12 -20.31
N ALA A 573 19.60 8.67 -19.25
CA ALA A 573 20.59 7.99 -18.44
C ALA A 573 20.06 6.65 -17.89
N GLU A 574 20.94 5.70 -17.55
CA GLU A 574 20.45 4.48 -16.90
C GLU A 574 19.99 4.79 -15.47
N LYS A 575 20.79 5.57 -14.73
CA LYS A 575 20.58 5.96 -13.34
C LYS A 575 20.10 7.41 -13.24
N PRO A 576 19.49 7.85 -12.12
CA PRO A 576 19.09 9.24 -11.90
C PRO A 576 20.31 10.13 -11.58
N GLU A 577 21.31 10.08 -12.44
CA GLU A 577 22.62 10.71 -12.29
C GLU A 577 23.13 11.11 -13.69
N LEU A 578 23.78 12.26 -13.79
CA LEU A 578 24.50 12.62 -15.00
C LEU A 578 25.87 11.95 -15.03
N ASP A 579 26.35 11.62 -16.22
CA ASP A 579 27.76 11.26 -16.37
C ASP A 579 28.65 12.47 -16.03
N LYS A 580 29.88 12.17 -15.62
CA LYS A 580 30.81 13.18 -15.12
C LYS A 580 31.16 14.22 -16.19
N GLU A 581 31.29 13.82 -17.46
CA GLU A 581 31.70 14.71 -18.54
C GLU A 581 30.59 15.71 -18.85
N THR A 582 29.35 15.24 -19.02
CA THR A 582 28.16 16.08 -19.23
C THR A 582 27.92 17.02 -18.05
N ALA A 583 28.04 16.52 -16.82
CA ALA A 583 27.84 17.33 -15.62
C ALA A 583 28.88 18.47 -15.47
N VAL A 584 30.13 18.26 -15.91
CA VAL A 584 31.17 19.30 -15.93
C VAL A 584 30.96 20.25 -17.11
N ALA A 585 30.65 19.71 -18.30
CA ALA A 585 30.38 20.46 -19.51
C ALA A 585 29.23 21.46 -19.34
N GLU A 586 28.09 21.01 -18.82
CA GLU A 586 26.92 21.85 -18.54
C GLU A 586 27.26 22.99 -17.57
N SER A 587 27.99 22.69 -16.49
CA SER A 587 28.39 23.68 -15.48
C SER A 587 29.33 24.75 -16.06
N VAL A 588 30.36 24.33 -16.81
CA VAL A 588 31.31 25.26 -17.45
C VAL A 588 30.59 26.14 -18.47
N TRP A 589 29.73 25.54 -19.29
CA TRP A 589 28.93 26.25 -20.30
C TRP A 589 28.00 27.29 -19.67
N ARG A 590 27.24 26.92 -18.62
CA ARG A 590 26.35 27.83 -17.90
C ARG A 590 27.12 29.01 -17.27
N ASN A 591 28.28 28.74 -16.70
CA ASN A 591 29.14 29.76 -16.10
C ASN A 591 29.76 30.70 -17.14
N ALA A 592 30.04 30.22 -18.37
CA ALA A 592 30.46 31.07 -19.47
C ALA A 592 29.35 32.06 -19.86
N ILE A 593 28.12 31.58 -20.06
CA ILE A 593 26.96 32.44 -20.37
C ILE A 593 26.73 33.48 -19.27
N LYS A 594 26.80 33.06 -17.99
CA LYS A 594 26.63 33.99 -16.87
C LYS A 594 27.64 35.14 -16.91
N ARG A 595 28.91 34.83 -17.18
CA ARG A 595 29.99 35.83 -17.31
C ARG A 595 29.78 36.75 -18.51
N ASP A 596 29.44 36.21 -19.67
CA ASP A 596 29.18 36.99 -20.88
C ASP A 596 28.03 37.99 -20.65
N ARG A 597 27.00 37.57 -19.92
CA ARG A 597 25.88 38.47 -19.54
C ARG A 597 26.29 39.54 -18.54
N GLN A 598 27.10 39.21 -17.53
CA GLN A 598 27.64 40.20 -16.58
C GLN A 598 28.51 41.24 -17.29
N GLN A 599 29.36 40.81 -18.23
CA GLN A 599 30.18 41.71 -19.05
C GLN A 599 29.31 42.60 -19.95
N ALA A 600 28.32 42.04 -20.64
CA ALA A 600 27.40 42.81 -21.49
C ALA A 600 26.53 43.79 -20.68
N GLN A 601 26.18 43.47 -19.42
CA GLN A 601 25.47 44.40 -18.52
C GLN A 601 26.37 45.56 -18.07
N SER A 602 27.68 45.33 -17.94
CA SER A 602 28.65 46.37 -17.57
C SER A 602 29.07 47.28 -18.75
N ALA A 603 28.78 46.89 -20.00
CA ALA A 603 29.11 47.65 -21.20
C ALA A 603 27.85 48.30 -21.80
N GLU A 604 27.70 49.62 -21.67
CA GLU A 604 26.55 50.37 -22.21
C GLU A 604 26.38 50.14 -23.73
N GLY A 605 25.17 49.76 -24.15
CA GLY A 605 24.79 49.62 -25.56
C GLY A 605 24.97 48.24 -26.19
N GLN A 606 25.46 47.23 -25.45
CA GLN A 606 25.51 45.84 -25.93
C GLN A 606 24.19 45.10 -25.68
N ARG A 607 23.77 44.28 -26.66
CA ARG A 607 22.60 43.40 -26.52
C ARG A 607 22.94 42.29 -25.54
N LEU A 608 22.16 42.15 -24.46
CA LEU A 608 22.36 41.05 -23.52
C LEU A 608 22.24 39.69 -24.24
N PRO A 609 23.21 38.78 -24.07
CA PRO A 609 23.08 37.40 -24.49
C PRO A 609 21.82 36.76 -23.87
N PRO A 610 21.20 35.75 -24.51
CA PRO A 610 20.11 34.99 -23.90
C PRO A 610 20.57 34.28 -22.62
N ALA A 611 19.62 34.00 -21.72
CA ALA A 611 19.90 33.20 -20.54
C ALA A 611 20.29 31.78 -20.92
N ALA A 612 21.12 31.14 -20.10
CA ALA A 612 21.11 29.69 -20.06
C ALA A 612 19.69 29.25 -19.64
N PRO A 613 19.07 28.29 -20.34
CA PRO A 613 17.79 27.73 -19.93
C PRO A 613 17.95 27.02 -18.59
N ASP A 614 16.87 27.03 -17.82
CA ASP A 614 16.80 26.29 -16.57
C ASP A 614 16.30 24.89 -16.84
N PHE A 615 17.22 23.93 -16.80
CA PHE A 615 16.92 22.55 -17.12
C PHE A 615 16.09 21.89 -16.04
N THR A 616 15.07 21.16 -16.47
CA THR A 616 14.25 20.28 -15.64
C THR A 616 14.81 18.86 -15.73
N TYR A 617 15.14 18.28 -14.57
CA TYR A 617 15.65 16.93 -14.47
C TYR A 617 14.46 16.00 -14.24
N ALA A 618 14.08 15.23 -15.27
CA ALA A 618 12.95 14.31 -15.23
C ALA A 618 13.36 12.90 -15.67
N ARG A 619 12.62 11.91 -15.19
CA ARG A 619 12.73 10.50 -15.59
C ARG A 619 11.37 10.03 -16.11
N TYR A 620 11.31 8.92 -16.82
CA TYR A 620 10.02 8.31 -17.15
C TYR A 620 9.33 7.78 -15.88
N GLY A 621 8.04 8.09 -15.72
CA GLY A 621 7.24 7.76 -14.54
C GLY A 621 6.56 6.39 -14.57
N TYR A 622 6.83 5.55 -15.57
CA TYR A 622 6.19 4.23 -15.74
C TYR A 622 6.71 3.16 -14.78
N ALA A 623 8.01 3.21 -14.47
CA ALA A 623 8.68 2.21 -13.66
C ALA A 623 9.67 2.85 -12.70
N SER A 624 9.95 2.18 -11.59
CA SER A 624 10.97 2.63 -10.65
C SER A 624 11.57 1.49 -9.84
N THR A 625 12.67 1.79 -9.16
CA THR A 625 13.21 0.87 -8.17
C THR A 625 12.36 0.91 -6.91
N VAL A 626 12.22 -0.23 -6.23
CA VAL A 626 11.50 -0.28 -4.94
C VAL A 626 12.10 0.71 -3.95
N HIS A 627 13.43 0.83 -3.91
CA HIS A 627 14.13 1.85 -3.14
C HIS A 627 13.54 3.24 -3.37
N HIS A 628 13.42 3.68 -4.63
CA HIS A 628 12.86 4.99 -4.93
C HIS A 628 11.37 5.10 -4.58
N ALA A 629 10.61 4.01 -4.68
CA ALA A 629 9.17 4.01 -4.39
C ALA A 629 8.80 4.00 -2.89
N GLN A 630 9.73 3.70 -1.98
CA GLN A 630 9.45 3.63 -0.53
C GLN A 630 8.81 4.92 0.02
N GLY A 631 7.87 4.74 0.95
CA GLY A 631 7.06 5.82 1.56
C GLY A 631 5.95 6.36 0.64
N MET A 632 5.98 6.04 -0.66
CA MET A 632 4.92 6.42 -1.59
C MET A 632 3.82 5.36 -1.62
N SER A 633 2.69 5.72 -2.21
CA SER A 633 1.55 4.84 -2.38
C SER A 633 1.03 4.92 -3.81
N GLN A 634 0.69 3.75 -4.36
CA GLN A 634 0.23 3.59 -5.72
C GLN A 634 -0.99 2.66 -5.74
N PRO A 635 -2.09 2.99 -6.45
CA PRO A 635 -3.24 2.11 -6.56
C PRO A 635 -2.90 0.70 -7.04
N ILE A 636 -2.11 0.59 -8.11
CA ILE A 636 -1.73 -0.69 -8.72
C ILE A 636 -0.21 -0.76 -8.86
N CYS A 637 0.39 -1.81 -8.33
CA CYS A 637 1.81 -2.11 -8.50
C CYS A 637 2.02 -3.47 -9.15
N TYR A 638 2.79 -3.49 -10.23
CA TYR A 638 3.38 -4.71 -10.79
C TYR A 638 4.82 -4.81 -10.30
N VAL A 639 5.22 -5.93 -9.72
CA VAL A 639 6.54 -6.10 -9.11
C VAL A 639 7.31 -7.22 -9.81
N ASN A 640 8.44 -6.90 -10.42
CA ASN A 640 9.35 -7.91 -10.93
C ASN A 640 10.25 -8.45 -9.81
N CYS A 641 10.04 -9.70 -9.40
CA CYS A 641 10.78 -10.34 -8.32
C CYS A 641 12.18 -10.85 -8.68
N ASP A 642 12.69 -10.57 -9.88
CA ASP A 642 14.10 -10.83 -10.23
C ASP A 642 15.03 -9.97 -9.36
N HIS A 643 15.78 -10.61 -8.46
CA HIS A 643 16.63 -9.95 -7.46
C HIS A 643 18.04 -10.54 -7.38
N ALA A 644 19.07 -9.68 -7.43
CA ALA A 644 20.47 -10.06 -7.58
C ALA A 644 21.04 -10.78 -6.34
N ALA A 645 20.59 -10.42 -5.14
CA ALA A 645 21.06 -11.06 -3.88
C ALA A 645 20.57 -12.51 -3.69
N GLY A 646 19.76 -13.04 -4.62
CA GLY A 646 19.12 -14.34 -4.49
C GLY A 646 17.92 -14.32 -3.53
N ARG A 647 17.00 -15.27 -3.73
CA ARG A 647 15.71 -15.34 -3.03
C ARG A 647 15.82 -15.72 -1.54
N HIS A 648 16.86 -16.45 -1.14
CA HIS A 648 17.11 -16.86 0.24
C HIS A 648 18.00 -15.85 0.99
N SER A 649 17.61 -14.58 0.98
CA SER A 649 18.40 -13.53 1.61
C SER A 649 17.52 -12.53 2.36
N GLU A 650 18.06 -11.96 3.44
CA GLU A 650 17.41 -10.84 4.14
C GLU A 650 17.11 -9.68 3.17
N GLY A 651 18.05 -9.39 2.25
CA GLY A 651 17.90 -8.36 1.24
C GLY A 651 16.65 -8.55 0.38
N PHE A 652 16.41 -9.76 -0.13
CA PHE A 652 15.22 -10.06 -0.93
C PHE A 652 13.93 -9.92 -0.12
N PHE A 653 13.89 -10.43 1.11
CA PHE A 653 12.69 -10.38 1.94
C PHE A 653 12.32 -8.95 2.32
N ARG A 654 13.31 -8.13 2.71
CA ARG A 654 13.12 -6.69 2.99
C ARG A 654 12.69 -5.94 1.73
N TRP A 655 13.28 -6.27 0.58
CA TRP A 655 12.93 -5.67 -0.69
C TRP A 655 11.49 -5.99 -1.10
N LEU A 656 11.07 -7.25 -1.02
CA LEU A 656 9.71 -7.67 -1.36
C LEU A 656 8.68 -7.08 -0.39
N TYR A 657 9.01 -7.05 0.90
CA TYR A 657 8.17 -6.39 1.90
C TYR A 657 8.02 -4.89 1.62
N SER A 658 9.12 -4.20 1.27
CA SER A 658 9.06 -2.78 0.91
C SER A 658 8.28 -2.54 -0.39
N ALA A 659 8.33 -3.45 -1.36
CA ALA A 659 7.52 -3.34 -2.57
C ALA A 659 6.03 -3.50 -2.27
N LEU A 660 5.69 -4.42 -1.35
CA LEU A 660 4.33 -4.67 -0.90
C LEU A 660 3.71 -3.45 -0.22
N THR A 661 4.48 -2.67 0.54
CA THR A 661 3.97 -1.47 1.23
C THR A 661 3.65 -0.31 0.30
N VAL A 662 4.16 -0.29 -0.94
CA VAL A 662 3.85 0.75 -1.94
C VAL A 662 2.45 0.58 -2.54
N ALA A 663 1.98 -0.66 -2.68
CA ALA A 663 0.68 -0.94 -3.29
C ALA A 663 -0.48 -0.67 -2.33
N ASP A 664 -1.43 0.16 -2.76
CA ASP A 664 -2.64 0.49 -2.00
C ASP A 664 -3.74 -0.55 -2.26
N ARG A 665 -4.18 -0.69 -3.51
CA ARG A 665 -5.31 -1.55 -3.88
C ARG A 665 -4.87 -2.92 -4.37
N GLU A 666 -3.96 -2.95 -5.33
CA GLU A 666 -3.58 -4.18 -6.03
C GLU A 666 -2.05 -4.31 -6.17
N LEU A 667 -1.54 -5.50 -5.82
CA LEU A 667 -0.15 -5.88 -6.00
C LEU A 667 -0.07 -7.16 -6.83
N VAL A 668 0.68 -7.11 -7.93
CA VAL A 668 0.86 -8.23 -8.85
C VAL A 668 2.33 -8.58 -8.92
N LEU A 669 2.70 -9.76 -8.42
CA LEU A 669 4.07 -10.26 -8.49
C LEU A 669 4.31 -11.01 -9.81
N LEU A 670 5.40 -10.65 -10.47
CA LEU A 670 5.93 -11.29 -11.68
C LEU A 670 7.25 -11.98 -11.32
N ASN A 671 7.57 -13.08 -12.01
CA ASN A 671 8.80 -13.85 -11.81
C ASN A 671 8.99 -14.30 -10.34
N TYR A 672 7.90 -14.47 -9.60
CA TYR A 672 7.92 -14.99 -8.25
C TYR A 672 7.55 -16.47 -8.25
N THR A 673 8.38 -17.28 -7.61
CA THR A 673 8.05 -18.67 -7.28
C THR A 673 8.18 -18.84 -5.76
N GLN A 674 7.30 -19.65 -5.18
CA GLN A 674 7.29 -19.92 -3.74
C GLN A 674 8.68 -20.40 -3.29
N ILE A 675 9.20 -19.85 -2.19
CA ILE A 675 10.55 -20.15 -1.69
C ILE A 675 10.50 -21.37 -0.79
N HIS A 676 11.41 -22.31 -1.01
CA HIS A 676 11.41 -23.57 -0.30
C HIS A 676 12.82 -24.00 0.11
N PRO A 677 13.00 -24.68 1.26
CA PRO A 677 14.33 -25.10 1.71
C PRO A 677 15.13 -25.98 0.73
N PHE A 678 14.49 -26.56 -0.30
CA PHE A 678 15.11 -27.47 -1.25
C PHE A 678 15.56 -26.81 -2.56
N ASP A 679 15.32 -25.51 -2.75
CA ASP A 679 15.55 -24.82 -4.03
C ASP A 679 17.00 -24.93 -4.55
N ALA A 680 17.97 -24.98 -3.64
CA ALA A 680 19.40 -25.09 -3.94
C ALA A 680 19.97 -26.50 -3.66
N ALA A 681 19.12 -27.48 -3.37
CA ALA A 681 19.56 -28.80 -2.92
C ALA A 681 20.27 -29.58 -4.04
N VAL A 682 21.48 -30.08 -3.76
CA VAL A 682 22.18 -30.97 -4.69
C VAL A 682 21.76 -32.43 -4.47
N TRP A 683 21.21 -33.06 -5.50
CA TRP A 683 20.83 -34.47 -5.47
C TRP A 683 22.04 -35.39 -5.70
N ASN A 684 22.34 -36.26 -4.74
CA ASN A 684 23.46 -37.21 -4.82
C ASN A 684 22.97 -38.66 -4.67
N ALA A 685 22.58 -39.29 -5.78
CA ALA A 685 22.09 -40.68 -5.80
C ALA A 685 23.18 -41.73 -6.10
N GLY A 686 24.43 -41.34 -6.32
CA GLY A 686 25.49 -42.25 -6.78
C GLY A 686 25.86 -43.40 -5.82
N ALA A 687 25.41 -43.36 -4.57
CA ALA A 687 25.66 -44.37 -3.55
C ALA A 687 24.39 -45.08 -3.05
N VAL A 688 23.26 -44.93 -3.74
CA VAL A 688 22.00 -45.53 -3.30
C VAL A 688 22.06 -47.06 -3.40
N ILE A 689 21.62 -47.74 -2.34
CA ILE A 689 21.60 -49.20 -2.27
C ILE A 689 20.16 -49.69 -2.37
N VAL A 690 19.91 -50.68 -3.24
CA VAL A 690 18.62 -51.36 -3.32
C VAL A 690 18.54 -52.42 -2.22
N VAL A 691 17.51 -52.34 -1.37
CA VAL A 691 17.28 -53.28 -0.26
C VAL A 691 15.84 -53.79 -0.29
N ALA A 692 15.63 -55.01 0.21
CA ALA A 692 14.31 -55.63 0.20
C ALA A 692 13.32 -54.97 1.17
N ASP A 693 13.81 -54.38 2.25
CA ASP A 693 12.98 -53.75 3.28
C ASP A 693 13.70 -52.56 3.94
N ILE A 694 12.95 -51.52 4.30
CA ILE A 694 13.44 -50.31 4.97
C ILE A 694 12.57 -50.04 6.20
N ALA A 695 13.20 -49.87 7.36
CA ALA A 695 12.50 -49.69 8.63
C ALA A 695 11.53 -48.49 8.63
N VAL A 696 10.35 -48.70 9.20
CA VAL A 696 9.27 -47.72 9.37
C VAL A 696 9.17 -47.32 10.82
N GLY A 697 8.76 -46.09 11.12
CA GLY A 697 8.52 -45.60 12.48
C GLY A 697 9.78 -45.31 13.29
N ALA A 698 10.94 -45.22 12.63
CA ALA A 698 12.21 -44.97 13.30
C ALA A 698 12.44 -43.47 13.57
N GLY A 699 13.16 -43.15 14.64
CA GLY A 699 13.80 -41.85 14.85
C GLY A 699 13.16 -40.92 15.88
N TRP A 700 12.00 -41.25 16.43
CA TRP A 700 11.43 -40.52 17.56
C TRP A 700 11.95 -41.05 18.90
N SER A 701 12.12 -40.13 19.85
CA SER A 701 12.66 -40.41 21.19
C SER A 701 11.57 -40.33 22.25
N PHE A 702 11.78 -41.03 23.36
CA PHE A 702 10.86 -41.00 24.51
C PHE A 702 11.64 -40.81 25.80
N GLN A 703 11.00 -40.17 26.78
CA GLN A 703 11.58 -39.92 28.10
C GLN A 703 10.82 -40.73 29.16
N PRO A 704 11.45 -41.75 29.78
CA PRO A 704 10.79 -42.58 30.78
C PRO A 704 10.28 -41.80 31.99
N ASN A 705 10.93 -40.67 32.31
CA ASN A 705 10.58 -39.77 33.42
C ASN A 705 9.97 -38.46 32.91
N GLY A 706 9.35 -38.45 31.72
CA GLY A 706 8.70 -37.28 31.15
C GLY A 706 7.45 -36.85 31.92
N ILE A 707 7.04 -35.59 31.76
CA ILE A 707 5.80 -35.07 32.35
C ILE A 707 4.61 -35.53 31.47
N ALA A 708 3.75 -36.37 32.02
CA ALA A 708 2.49 -36.78 31.36
C ALA A 708 1.40 -35.72 31.57
N SER A 709 0.56 -35.48 30.56
CA SER A 709 -0.56 -34.54 30.68
C SER A 709 -1.60 -35.01 31.70
N GLU A 710 -2.44 -34.11 32.22
CA GLU A 710 -3.54 -34.51 33.12
C GLU A 710 -4.49 -35.54 32.47
N LYS A 711 -4.67 -35.45 31.15
CA LYS A 711 -5.44 -36.44 30.40
C LYS A 711 -4.75 -37.80 30.42
N ASP A 712 -3.43 -37.82 30.22
CA ASP A 712 -2.64 -39.05 30.21
C ASP A 712 -2.58 -39.74 31.57
N GLN A 713 -2.52 -38.96 32.65
CA GLN A 713 -2.53 -39.47 34.03
C GLN A 713 -3.86 -40.15 34.42
N LYS A 714 -4.96 -39.78 33.75
CA LYS A 714 -6.30 -40.37 33.96
C LYS A 714 -6.51 -41.64 33.11
N ARG A 715 -5.60 -42.00 32.21
CA ARG A 715 -5.72 -43.18 31.35
C ARG A 715 -5.47 -44.45 32.15
N SER A 716 -6.30 -45.47 31.95
CA SER A 716 -6.00 -46.82 32.42
C SER A 716 -4.89 -47.43 31.57
N LEU A 717 -3.91 -48.08 32.21
CA LEU A 717 -2.87 -48.82 31.51
C LEU A 717 -3.49 -50.03 30.78
N PRO A 718 -3.03 -50.39 29.58
CA PRO A 718 -3.48 -51.58 28.89
C PRO A 718 -3.02 -52.84 29.63
N ASP A 719 -3.83 -53.90 29.53
CA ASP A 719 -3.54 -55.18 30.16
C ASP A 719 -2.13 -55.67 29.75
N GLY A 720 -1.30 -56.03 30.74
CA GLY A 720 0.07 -56.52 30.56
C GLY A 720 1.18 -55.46 30.63
N LEU A 721 0.87 -54.15 30.52
CA LEU A 721 1.91 -53.11 30.59
C LEU A 721 2.49 -52.96 32.01
N GLY A 722 1.64 -53.09 33.03
CA GLY A 722 2.06 -53.05 34.44
C GLY A 722 3.01 -54.18 34.85
N GLU A 723 3.13 -55.23 34.03
CA GLU A 723 4.04 -56.36 34.24
C GLU A 723 5.42 -56.15 33.62
N SER A 724 5.64 -55.00 32.96
CA SER A 724 6.94 -54.66 32.38
C SER A 724 8.06 -54.61 33.42
N LYS A 725 9.24 -55.09 33.05
CA LYS A 725 10.46 -54.96 33.87
C LYS A 725 10.90 -53.50 34.03
N ASP A 726 10.48 -52.62 33.11
CA ASP A 726 10.75 -51.19 33.13
C ASP A 726 9.46 -50.45 32.71
N VAL A 727 8.52 -50.39 33.66
CA VAL A 727 7.18 -49.81 33.45
C VAL A 727 7.26 -48.37 32.95
N LEU A 728 8.24 -47.59 33.40
CA LEU A 728 8.39 -46.19 32.98
C LEU A 728 8.74 -46.07 31.50
N LYS A 729 9.64 -46.91 30.97
CA LYS A 729 9.93 -46.97 29.53
C LYS A 729 8.72 -47.42 28.73
N SER A 730 8.10 -48.53 29.14
CA SER A 730 6.95 -49.09 28.42
C SER A 730 5.76 -48.13 28.42
N ALA A 731 5.53 -47.41 29.52
CA ALA A 731 4.51 -46.38 29.62
C ALA A 731 4.82 -45.17 28.72
N ALA A 732 6.08 -44.71 28.66
CA ALA A 732 6.46 -43.59 27.80
C ALA A 732 6.27 -43.91 26.31
N ILE A 733 6.65 -45.12 25.86
CA ILE A 733 6.39 -45.58 24.48
C ILE A 733 4.89 -45.69 24.23
N TRP A 734 4.15 -46.30 25.16
CA TRP A 734 2.71 -46.46 25.05
C TRP A 734 1.98 -45.13 24.94
N LEU A 735 2.36 -44.11 25.73
CA LEU A 735 1.75 -42.78 25.68
C LEU A 735 1.91 -42.10 24.32
N HIS A 736 3.07 -42.25 23.66
CA HIS A 736 3.23 -41.77 22.29
C HIS A 736 2.29 -42.47 21.32
N VAL A 737 2.21 -43.80 21.40
CA VAL A 737 1.47 -44.63 20.45
C VAL A 737 -0.04 -44.56 20.66
N VAL A 738 -0.51 -44.51 21.91
CA VAL A 738 -1.94 -44.44 22.23
C VAL A 738 -2.55 -43.13 21.78
N ASN A 739 -1.81 -42.02 21.94
CA ASN A 739 -2.25 -40.71 21.46
C ASN A 739 -2.38 -40.68 19.93
N ALA A 740 -1.44 -41.31 19.22
CA ALA A 740 -1.51 -41.48 17.76
C ALA A 740 -2.66 -42.39 17.34
N ALA A 741 -2.81 -43.56 17.98
CA ALA A 741 -3.84 -44.54 17.67
C ALA A 741 -5.26 -43.99 17.86
N GLU A 742 -5.50 -43.27 18.96
CA GLU A 742 -6.82 -42.68 19.26
C GLU A 742 -7.26 -41.66 18.21
N ARG A 743 -6.34 -40.84 17.69
CA ARG A 743 -6.64 -39.88 16.61
C ARG A 743 -7.09 -40.59 15.32
N LEU A 744 -6.60 -41.81 15.11
CA LEU A 744 -6.96 -42.66 13.98
C LEU A 744 -8.20 -43.53 14.27
N GLY A 745 -8.80 -43.42 15.47
CA GLY A 745 -9.95 -44.23 15.88
C GLY A 745 -9.60 -45.65 16.36
N TRP A 746 -8.34 -45.91 16.67
CA TRP A 746 -7.86 -47.20 17.19
C TRP A 746 -7.64 -47.15 18.70
N ARG A 747 -7.86 -48.28 19.38
CA ARG A 747 -7.56 -48.45 20.81
C ARG A 747 -6.52 -49.54 21.04
N ILE A 748 -5.67 -49.36 22.06
CA ILE A 748 -4.73 -50.39 22.51
C ILE A 748 -5.41 -51.21 23.60
N ALA A 749 -5.63 -52.50 23.34
CA ALA A 749 -6.32 -53.40 24.27
C ALA A 749 -5.35 -54.13 25.20
N LYS A 750 -4.20 -54.58 24.67
CA LYS A 750 -3.18 -55.33 25.43
C LYS A 750 -1.78 -54.89 25.06
N ALA A 751 -0.85 -55.04 26.00
CA ALA A 751 0.57 -54.82 25.82
C ALA A 751 1.37 -56.04 26.27
N ALA A 752 2.40 -56.40 25.50
CA ALA A 752 3.43 -57.35 25.89
C ALA A 752 4.80 -56.67 25.78
N CYS A 753 5.43 -56.46 26.94
CA CYS A 753 6.66 -55.68 27.06
C CYS A 753 7.89 -56.60 27.14
N HIS A 754 8.82 -56.45 26.22
CA HIS A 754 10.06 -57.22 26.15
C HIS A 754 11.29 -56.28 26.13
N PRO A 755 12.49 -56.75 26.51
CA PRO A 755 13.70 -55.93 26.41
C PRO A 755 13.89 -55.42 24.97
N TYR A 756 13.92 -54.09 24.80
CA TYR A 756 14.09 -53.41 23.51
C TYR A 756 12.96 -53.63 22.49
N GLN A 757 11.82 -54.16 22.92
CA GLN A 757 10.66 -54.39 22.05
C GLN A 757 9.34 -54.33 22.81
N GLU A 758 8.44 -53.48 22.35
CA GLU A 758 7.05 -53.44 22.80
C GLU A 758 6.13 -54.10 21.77
N GLN A 759 5.06 -54.75 22.22
CA GLN A 759 4.02 -55.28 21.35
C GLN A 759 2.64 -54.87 21.86
N TYR A 760 1.80 -54.34 20.98
CA TYR A 760 0.45 -53.87 21.29
C TYR A 760 -0.58 -54.57 20.41
N ASP A 761 -1.65 -55.07 21.04
CA ASP A 761 -2.83 -55.54 20.33
C ASP A 761 -3.82 -54.37 20.20
N LEU A 762 -3.98 -53.90 18.96
CA LEU A 762 -4.83 -52.78 18.58
C LEU A 762 -6.21 -53.29 18.13
N SER A 763 -7.27 -52.55 18.47
CA SER A 763 -8.62 -52.77 17.94
C SER A 763 -9.10 -51.53 17.18
N GLY A 764 -9.53 -51.73 15.95
CA GLY A 764 -10.00 -50.68 15.05
C GLY A 764 -11.49 -50.36 15.20
N PRO A 765 -11.98 -49.34 14.48
CA PRO A 765 -13.37 -48.88 14.56
C PRO A 765 -14.40 -49.88 14.02
N ARG A 766 -13.95 -50.89 13.26
CA ARG A 766 -14.79 -51.97 12.69
C ARG A 766 -14.52 -53.32 13.36
N ASP A 767 -14.03 -53.31 14.60
CA ASP A 767 -13.56 -54.49 15.36
C ASP A 767 -12.41 -55.27 14.69
N GLU A 768 -11.71 -54.62 13.76
CA GLU A 768 -10.45 -55.09 13.16
C GLU A 768 -9.38 -55.26 14.25
N LYS A 769 -8.54 -56.30 14.15
CA LYS A 769 -7.48 -56.57 15.12
C LYS A 769 -6.12 -56.52 14.45
N CYS A 770 -5.25 -55.64 14.94
CA CYS A 770 -3.90 -55.49 14.43
C CYS A 770 -2.89 -55.68 15.56
N GLN A 771 -1.83 -56.43 15.32
CA GLN A 771 -0.71 -56.52 16.26
C GLN A 771 0.45 -55.64 15.79
N LEU A 772 0.77 -54.62 16.59
CA LEU A 772 1.87 -53.69 16.35
C LEU A 772 3.07 -54.07 17.23
N ARG A 773 4.26 -54.13 16.64
CA ARG A 773 5.54 -54.27 17.34
C ARG A 773 6.36 -53.01 17.17
N ILE A 774 7.04 -52.59 18.23
CA ILE A 774 7.88 -51.39 18.27
C ILE A 774 9.22 -51.77 18.87
N ALA A 775 10.28 -51.64 18.08
CA ALA A 775 11.66 -51.85 18.52
C ALA A 775 12.29 -50.52 18.93
N TYR A 776 13.12 -50.53 19.97
CA TYR A 776 13.83 -49.33 20.45
C TYR A 776 15.23 -49.68 20.96
N ASN A 777 16.08 -48.67 21.18
CA ASN A 777 17.46 -48.87 21.61
C ASN A 777 17.74 -48.34 23.03
N ALA A 778 18.97 -48.56 23.51
CA ALA A 778 19.41 -48.13 24.85
C ALA A 778 19.42 -46.60 25.06
N LYS A 779 19.34 -45.81 23.98
CA LYS A 779 19.24 -44.35 24.03
C LYS A 779 17.79 -43.84 24.07
N ASN A 780 16.81 -44.74 24.29
CA ASN A 780 15.38 -44.45 24.29
C ASN A 780 14.88 -43.83 22.97
N VAL A 781 15.39 -44.35 21.84
CA VAL A 781 14.95 -43.98 20.50
C VAL A 781 14.32 -45.20 19.84
N VAL A 782 13.15 -45.02 19.22
CA VAL A 782 12.48 -46.07 18.44
C VAL A 782 13.22 -46.29 17.12
N THR A 783 13.49 -47.55 16.81
CA THR A 783 14.30 -47.97 15.66
C THR A 783 13.46 -48.62 14.56
N ALA A 784 12.29 -49.16 14.88
CA ALA A 784 11.35 -49.69 13.90
C ALA A 784 9.95 -49.91 14.50
N MET A 785 8.94 -49.88 13.66
CA MET A 785 7.55 -50.26 13.90
C MET A 785 7.13 -51.28 12.84
N HIS A 786 6.38 -52.30 13.24
CA HIS A 786 5.97 -53.39 12.35
C HIS A 786 4.56 -53.87 12.70
N VAL A 787 3.71 -54.09 11.70
CA VAL A 787 2.40 -54.74 11.87
C VAL A 787 2.47 -56.18 11.41
N LYS A 788 1.84 -57.10 12.14
CA LYS A 788 1.87 -58.53 11.81
C LYS A 788 1.29 -58.84 10.44
N ASP A 789 0.15 -58.23 10.12
CA ASP A 789 -0.61 -58.50 8.90
C ASP A 789 -0.42 -57.35 7.89
N PRO A 790 0.07 -57.62 6.66
CA PRO A 790 0.37 -56.59 5.66
C PRO A 790 -0.80 -55.68 5.28
N GLU A 791 -2.04 -56.16 5.42
CA GLU A 791 -3.26 -55.38 5.16
C GLU A 791 -3.38 -54.12 6.03
N HIS A 792 -2.73 -54.10 7.19
CA HIS A 792 -2.68 -52.96 8.09
C HIS A 792 -1.52 -51.98 7.80
N TRP A 793 -0.90 -52.06 6.62
CA TRP A 793 0.17 -51.15 6.21
C TRP A 793 -0.23 -49.66 6.32
N SER A 794 -1.45 -49.30 5.90
CA SER A 794 -1.92 -47.91 6.00
C SER A 794 -1.90 -47.43 7.45
N LEU A 795 -2.41 -48.26 8.37
CA LEU A 795 -2.39 -47.97 9.80
C LEU A 795 -0.96 -47.80 10.32
N LEU A 796 -0.04 -48.69 9.93
CA LEU A 796 1.37 -48.58 10.32
C LEU A 796 1.97 -47.24 9.87
N ALA A 797 1.75 -46.86 8.62
CA ALA A 797 2.27 -45.61 8.06
C ALA A 797 1.67 -44.39 8.78
N ASP A 798 0.36 -44.40 9.05
CA ASP A 798 -0.32 -43.30 9.75
C ASP A 798 0.12 -43.18 11.21
N LEU A 799 0.23 -44.30 11.93
CA LEU A 799 0.78 -44.33 13.29
C LEU A 799 2.21 -43.80 13.33
N ALA A 800 3.05 -44.22 12.38
CA ALA A 800 4.42 -43.72 12.29
C ALA A 800 4.45 -42.20 12.06
N CYS A 801 3.64 -41.67 11.12
CA CYS A 801 3.54 -40.23 10.88
C CYS A 801 3.11 -39.44 12.14
N GLU A 802 2.07 -39.90 12.84
CA GLU A 802 1.55 -39.26 14.05
C GLU A 802 2.56 -39.30 15.21
N CYS A 803 3.26 -40.44 15.40
CA CYS A 803 4.33 -40.53 16.39
C CYS A 803 5.45 -39.53 16.10
N LEU A 804 5.88 -39.41 14.83
CA LEU A 804 6.89 -38.43 14.44
C LEU A 804 6.40 -36.98 14.66
N ALA A 805 5.13 -36.67 14.40
CA ALA A 805 4.59 -35.33 14.62
C ALA A 805 4.60 -34.90 16.10
N SER A 806 4.70 -35.85 17.03
CA SER A 806 4.82 -35.59 18.47
C SER A 806 6.26 -35.53 19.00
N ASN A 807 7.26 -35.78 18.15
CA ASN A 807 8.67 -35.77 18.53
C ASN A 807 9.24 -34.35 18.57
N GLY A 808 10.09 -34.05 19.55
CA GLY A 808 10.79 -32.77 19.61
C GLY A 808 11.96 -32.73 18.61
N TYR A 809 11.83 -31.90 17.58
CA TYR A 809 12.88 -31.58 16.60
C TYR A 809 13.42 -30.16 16.83
N SER A 810 14.59 -29.84 16.26
CA SER A 810 14.97 -28.43 16.11
C SER A 810 13.98 -27.68 15.21
N PRO A 811 13.84 -26.35 15.36
CA PRO A 811 12.99 -25.54 14.48
C PRO A 811 13.30 -25.74 12.98
N GLU A 812 14.58 -25.90 12.64
CA GLU A 812 15.02 -26.11 11.26
C GLU A 812 14.59 -27.49 10.74
N ALA A 813 14.78 -28.55 11.53
CA ALA A 813 14.35 -29.89 11.16
C ALA A 813 12.83 -30.02 11.09
N GLU A 814 12.10 -29.36 11.99
CA GLU A 814 10.64 -29.31 11.96
C GLU A 814 10.13 -28.61 10.71
N ALA A 815 10.70 -27.43 10.37
CA ALA A 815 10.39 -26.72 9.14
C ALA A 815 10.66 -27.61 7.91
N LEU A 816 11.81 -28.27 7.84
CA LEU A 816 12.16 -29.21 6.76
C LEU A 816 11.19 -30.39 6.65
N LEU A 817 10.76 -30.97 7.77
CA LEU A 817 9.78 -32.05 7.79
C LEU A 817 8.42 -31.58 7.27
N LEU A 818 7.95 -30.39 7.67
CA LEU A 818 6.73 -29.81 7.16
C LEU A 818 6.81 -29.58 5.65
N ALA A 819 7.92 -29.01 5.19
CA ALA A 819 8.20 -28.71 3.81
C ALA A 819 8.25 -29.99 2.95
N ALA A 820 8.97 -31.02 3.42
CA ALA A 820 9.03 -32.34 2.79
C ALA A 820 7.65 -33.02 2.75
N ARG A 821 6.92 -33.03 3.88
CA ARG A 821 5.58 -33.64 3.95
C ARG A 821 4.60 -32.98 2.99
N SER A 822 4.59 -31.65 2.92
CA SER A 822 3.72 -30.89 2.01
C SER A 822 3.92 -31.33 0.55
N ARG A 823 5.18 -31.37 0.10
CA ARG A 823 5.55 -31.76 -1.26
C ARG A 823 5.29 -33.23 -1.56
N LEU A 824 5.75 -34.14 -0.69
CA LEU A 824 5.59 -35.58 -0.86
C LEU A 824 4.13 -36.01 -0.88
N ARG A 825 3.26 -35.33 -0.12
CA ARG A 825 1.83 -35.62 -0.10
C ARG A 825 1.16 -35.38 -1.46
N GLN A 826 1.67 -34.47 -2.29
CA GLN A 826 1.15 -34.20 -3.63
C GLN A 826 1.23 -35.43 -4.56
N ILE A 827 2.17 -36.33 -4.30
CA ILE A 827 2.34 -37.60 -5.03
C ILE A 827 1.96 -38.84 -4.20
N GLY A 828 1.28 -38.65 -3.06
CA GLY A 828 0.80 -39.72 -2.19
C GLY A 828 1.86 -40.35 -1.29
N TRP A 829 3.03 -39.75 -1.14
CA TRP A 829 4.10 -40.23 -0.27
C TRP A 829 4.01 -39.62 1.13
N LYS A 830 4.40 -40.40 2.14
CA LYS A 830 4.39 -40.00 3.56
C LYS A 830 5.78 -40.15 4.16
N VAL A 831 6.15 -39.24 5.07
CA VAL A 831 7.36 -39.39 5.90
C VAL A 831 7.03 -40.34 7.06
N VAL A 832 7.59 -41.54 7.03
CA VAL A 832 7.29 -42.63 7.96
C VAL A 832 8.42 -42.94 8.94
N SER A 833 9.61 -42.39 8.74
CA SER A 833 10.69 -42.35 9.74
C SER A 833 11.39 -40.99 9.64
N ALA A 834 11.87 -40.44 10.75
CA ALA A 834 12.67 -39.22 10.76
C ALA A 834 13.60 -39.17 11.97
N ALA A 835 14.91 -39.16 11.72
CA ALA A 835 15.96 -39.10 12.73
C ALA A 835 16.83 -37.85 12.51
N GLU A 836 16.89 -37.00 13.52
CA GLU A 836 17.68 -35.78 13.50
C GLU A 836 19.07 -36.00 14.13
N SER A 837 20.06 -35.36 13.52
CA SER A 837 21.38 -35.12 14.08
C SER A 837 21.83 -33.70 13.69
N PRO A 838 22.88 -33.13 14.30
CA PRO A 838 23.30 -31.76 13.98
C PRO A 838 23.47 -31.54 12.47
N TYR A 839 22.73 -30.57 11.92
CA TYR A 839 22.74 -30.19 10.49
C TYR A 839 22.31 -31.28 9.50
N ARG A 840 21.62 -32.32 10.00
CA ARG A 840 21.25 -33.48 9.19
C ARG A 840 19.98 -34.15 9.66
N LEU A 841 19.06 -34.34 8.73
CA LEU A 841 17.78 -35.02 8.93
C LEU A 841 17.71 -36.24 8.01
N ALA A 842 17.70 -37.45 8.59
CA ALA A 842 17.49 -38.68 7.83
C ALA A 842 16.01 -39.06 7.88
N ILE A 843 15.34 -39.05 6.74
CA ILE A 843 13.93 -39.43 6.61
C ILE A 843 13.77 -40.74 5.85
N THR A 844 12.75 -41.51 6.17
CA THR A 844 12.23 -42.56 5.29
C THR A 844 10.86 -42.14 4.80
N VAL A 845 10.69 -42.18 3.48
CA VAL A 845 9.43 -41.87 2.82
C VAL A 845 8.84 -43.13 2.23
N ALA A 846 7.52 -43.26 2.26
CA ALA A 846 6.82 -44.40 1.70
C ALA A 846 5.47 -44.02 1.10
N ARG A 847 5.07 -44.73 0.03
CA ARG A 847 3.73 -44.66 -0.56
C ARG A 847 2.95 -45.96 -0.33
N MET A 848 3.59 -47.09 -0.61
CA MET A 848 3.08 -48.45 -0.37
C MET A 848 4.10 -49.28 0.40
N GLN A 849 3.71 -50.48 0.85
CA GLN A 849 4.60 -51.38 1.57
C GLN A 849 5.90 -51.68 0.82
N HIS A 850 5.87 -51.78 -0.51
CA HIS A 850 7.05 -52.11 -1.33
C HIS A 850 7.71 -50.89 -1.97
N GLU A 851 7.28 -49.68 -1.63
CA GLU A 851 7.78 -48.43 -2.21
C GLU A 851 8.28 -47.52 -1.08
N ARG A 852 9.58 -47.61 -0.80
CA ARG A 852 10.22 -46.85 0.28
C ARG A 852 11.58 -46.31 -0.15
N VAL A 853 11.91 -45.12 0.32
CA VAL A 853 13.22 -44.49 0.11
C VAL A 853 13.68 -43.87 1.41
N SER A 854 14.91 -44.18 1.83
CA SER A 854 15.59 -43.47 2.92
C SER A 854 16.47 -42.38 2.32
N ILE A 855 16.33 -41.15 2.82
CA ILE A 855 17.01 -39.96 2.30
C ILE A 855 17.66 -39.23 3.46
N GLU A 856 18.95 -38.96 3.33
CA GLU A 856 19.67 -38.04 4.19
C GLU A 856 19.58 -36.63 3.61
N ILE A 857 19.10 -35.69 4.42
CA ILE A 857 18.95 -34.27 4.10
C ILE A 857 19.98 -33.51 4.92
N ASN A 858 20.97 -32.92 4.25
CA ASN A 858 21.98 -32.09 4.91
C ASN A 858 21.62 -30.61 4.74
N PHE A 859 21.56 -29.85 5.83
CA PHE A 859 21.09 -28.47 5.84
C PHE A 859 21.98 -27.56 6.68
N ASP A 860 21.93 -26.25 6.40
CA ASP A 860 22.74 -25.26 7.14
C ASP A 860 22.02 -24.73 8.40
N LYS A 861 22.58 -23.70 9.03
CA LYS A 861 22.00 -23.09 10.24
C LYS A 861 20.64 -22.40 10.01
N GLN A 862 20.28 -22.09 8.77
CA GLN A 862 19.00 -21.47 8.42
C GLN A 862 17.96 -22.53 8.00
N GLY A 863 18.36 -23.80 7.90
CA GLY A 863 17.51 -24.87 7.38
C GLY A 863 17.55 -24.98 5.85
N LEU A 864 18.44 -24.28 5.14
CA LEU A 864 18.58 -24.42 3.69
C LEU A 864 19.28 -25.74 3.36
N VAL A 865 18.70 -26.53 2.46
CA VAL A 865 19.22 -27.86 2.12
C VAL A 865 20.37 -27.75 1.15
N SER A 866 21.54 -28.20 1.60
CA SER A 866 22.76 -28.28 0.79
C SER A 866 22.78 -29.53 -0.11
N SER A 867 22.29 -30.66 0.40
CA SER A 867 22.24 -31.90 -0.37
C SER A 867 21.14 -32.87 0.10
N LEU A 868 20.62 -33.60 -0.88
CA LEU A 868 19.71 -34.73 -0.70
C LEU A 868 20.44 -36.00 -1.15
N ARG A 869 20.54 -36.98 -0.25
CA ARG A 869 21.25 -38.23 -0.50
C ARG A 869 20.34 -39.42 -0.25
N PRO A 870 19.76 -40.03 -1.30
CA PRO A 870 19.11 -41.33 -1.17
C PRO A 870 20.14 -42.36 -0.68
N LEU A 871 19.89 -42.95 0.48
CA LEU A 871 20.77 -43.96 1.09
C LEU A 871 20.33 -45.36 0.67
N THR A 872 19.05 -45.65 0.84
CA THR A 872 18.45 -46.95 0.50
C THR A 872 17.12 -46.77 -0.20
N CYS A 873 16.79 -47.66 -1.12
CA CYS A 873 15.50 -47.68 -1.80
C CYS A 873 15.03 -49.12 -2.02
N THR A 874 13.72 -49.32 -2.20
CA THR A 874 13.17 -50.63 -2.58
C THR A 874 13.27 -50.90 -4.08
N ASN A 875 13.28 -49.83 -4.89
CA ASN A 875 13.55 -49.86 -6.34
C ASN A 875 14.16 -48.51 -6.76
N LEU A 876 14.94 -48.46 -7.84
CA LEU A 876 15.53 -47.24 -8.37
C LEU A 876 14.48 -46.30 -8.99
N GLU A 877 13.39 -46.82 -9.55
CA GLU A 877 12.35 -45.98 -10.18
C GLU A 877 11.70 -45.00 -9.19
N VAL A 878 11.55 -45.41 -7.92
CA VAL A 878 10.95 -44.53 -6.90
C VAL A 878 11.87 -43.39 -6.48
N VAL A 879 13.19 -43.49 -6.71
CA VAL A 879 14.17 -42.47 -6.34
C VAL A 879 13.99 -41.20 -7.19
N GLU A 880 13.76 -41.35 -8.49
CA GLU A 880 13.51 -40.22 -9.39
C GLU A 880 12.15 -39.54 -9.11
N ALA A 881 11.13 -40.30 -8.73
CA ALA A 881 9.83 -39.72 -8.35
C ALA A 881 9.95 -38.80 -7.12
N ILE A 882 10.79 -39.17 -6.14
CA ILE A 882 11.05 -38.31 -4.98
C ILE A 882 11.89 -37.10 -5.35
N ARG A 883 12.89 -37.29 -6.22
CA ARG A 883 13.74 -36.21 -6.70
C ARG A 883 12.92 -35.07 -7.31
N LEU A 884 12.01 -35.38 -8.24
CA LEU A 884 11.20 -34.40 -8.97
C LEU A 884 10.21 -33.60 -8.11
N VAL A 885 9.98 -34.04 -6.88
CA VAL A 885 9.03 -33.39 -5.96
C VAL A 885 9.75 -32.58 -4.89
N LEU A 886 10.92 -33.05 -4.45
CA LEU A 886 11.76 -32.33 -3.49
C LEU A 886 12.61 -31.25 -4.17
N GLN A 887 13.14 -31.50 -5.37
CA GLN A 887 13.75 -30.47 -6.24
C GLN A 887 12.68 -29.92 -7.19
#